data_AF-A0A3D0SB71-F1
#
_entry.id   AF-A0A3D0SB71-F1
#
_cell.length_a   1.000
_cell.length_b   1.000
_cell.length_c   1.000
_cell.angle_alpha   90.00
_cell.angle_beta   90.00
_cell.angle_gamma   90.00
#
_symmetry.space_group_name_H-M   'P 1'
#
loop_
_entity.id
_entity.type
_entity.pdbx_description
1 polymer ?
#
loop_
_entity_poly.entity_id
_entity_poly.type
_entity_poly.pdbx_seq_one_letter_code
_entity_poly.pdbx_strand_id
1 'polypeptide(L)'
;KDLKSGKAKRLTRQDEHDEYYPRYSADGKRIIYTTWNDQKLGDVRIVSARGGKGKVITPEPGHYVEPSFSPDGELVTYRKFTGGYLLDPKYSVEPGLYVMDLDKGEPNKVSSSGTQPHFAGDNERLFFTERSYDSPYGATQLASVNLHGDDHRVHLYGADKVAEYRLSPDRKWVAFVHQFNTYVTPYVDNGKKVTIGPNMSSLPVTQLSDRAGEYLTWAPDSSSVGWFHGPYYFERKLEDAFDFAGGKSADELPDPLSEGLDLSFTATSDKPSGYKALVGGTVVTMRDADNTREVIEDGVVLILDNRIAAVGKRGEVDIPGDAMLIDASGKTVLPGLVDTHAHGGQGRSEIIPQQNWMQYSNLSFGVTTIHDPSNDTTEIFAASELQRAGERVAPRIYSTGTILYGAEGIGYKAQINNYDDAYFHVQRLKDSGAISVKSYNQPRRDQRQQVLWAANNQQMMVVPEGGGKFQQNLTMLVDGHTGLEHSLPIARGYDDLTQLWKATDFGYTPTFVVSYGGLMGEEYWYDRTEVWKNERLLRYVPSTRLDARAIRRPTAPDDQYNHVNVAEYAKELRDNGVSVHIGAHGQREGLAAHWEMWLMNQGGFTPWEALRGATIDGATHLGMGKDLGSIEPGKLADLMITDGDVLNDIRRSEYVTYTVINGRVYDVATMNEMGSKQKRQPFFFEGNNKAFMPQQTATEVEAKAHQYHWKHTNH
;
A
#
# COMPACT_ATOMS: atom_id res chain seq x y z
N LYS A 1 -22.72 -9.68 3.74
CA LYS A 1 -22.96 -11.13 3.59
C LYS A 1 -24.13 -11.51 4.50
N ASP A 2 -25.13 -12.21 4.01
CA ASP A 2 -26.19 -12.77 4.87
C ASP A 2 -25.66 -14.05 5.53
N LEU A 3 -25.61 -14.10 6.85
CA LEU A 3 -24.93 -15.19 7.57
C LEU A 3 -25.68 -16.52 7.51
N LYS A 4 -27.02 -16.48 7.35
CA LYS A 4 -27.84 -17.69 7.28
C LYS A 4 -27.75 -18.37 5.92
N SER A 5 -27.75 -17.58 4.85
CA SER A 5 -27.71 -18.07 3.47
C SER A 5 -26.30 -18.10 2.87
N GLY A 6 -25.33 -17.45 3.50
CA GLY A 6 -23.97 -17.26 2.99
C GLY A 6 -23.86 -16.28 1.81
N LYS A 7 -24.99 -15.77 1.29
CA LYS A 7 -25.02 -14.94 0.08
C LYS A 7 -24.53 -13.53 0.35
N ALA A 8 -23.56 -13.06 -0.44
CA ALA A 8 -23.18 -11.66 -0.52
C ALA A 8 -24.05 -10.95 -1.56
N LYS A 9 -24.51 -9.73 -1.24
CA LYS A 9 -25.21 -8.85 -2.17
C LYS A 9 -24.82 -7.40 -1.87
N ARG A 10 -24.74 -6.57 -2.91
CA ARG A 10 -24.60 -5.12 -2.73
C ARG A 10 -25.81 -4.57 -1.98
N LEU A 11 -25.56 -3.73 -0.98
CA LEU A 11 -26.62 -3.13 -0.17
C LEU A 11 -27.14 -1.82 -0.78
N THR A 12 -26.24 -1.04 -1.35
CA THR A 12 -26.50 0.23 -2.03
C THR A 12 -26.84 -0.01 -3.50
N ARG A 13 -27.56 0.93 -4.13
CA ARG A 13 -27.96 0.84 -5.55
C ARG A 13 -27.12 1.70 -6.49
N GLN A 14 -26.34 2.62 -5.93
CA GLN A 14 -25.45 3.53 -6.65
C GLN A 14 -24.15 2.82 -6.98
N ASP A 15 -23.52 3.18 -8.10
CA ASP A 15 -22.24 2.63 -8.56
C ASP A 15 -21.26 3.71 -9.05
N GLU A 16 -21.60 4.99 -8.88
CA GLU A 16 -20.79 6.13 -9.30
C GLU A 16 -19.61 6.48 -8.37
N HIS A 17 -19.50 5.82 -7.21
CA HIS A 17 -18.49 6.08 -6.18
C HIS A 17 -18.16 4.80 -5.39
N ASP A 18 -16.98 4.78 -4.79
CA ASP A 18 -16.60 3.79 -3.79
C ASP A 18 -17.25 4.11 -2.44
N GLU A 19 -17.32 3.15 -1.52
CA GLU A 19 -18.00 3.26 -0.22
C GLU A 19 -17.09 2.72 0.90
N TYR A 20 -16.91 3.51 1.97
CA TYR A 20 -15.95 3.25 3.05
C TYR A 20 -16.57 3.44 4.43
N TYR A 21 -15.89 2.93 5.46
CA TYR A 21 -16.22 3.11 6.89
C TYR A 21 -17.71 2.94 7.25
N PRO A 22 -18.38 1.82 6.89
CA PRO A 22 -19.77 1.61 7.27
C PRO A 22 -19.91 1.45 8.80
N ARG A 23 -20.94 2.09 9.38
CA ARG A 23 -21.34 1.96 10.79
C ARG A 23 -22.87 1.90 10.93
N TYR A 24 -23.37 0.98 11.74
CA TYR A 24 -24.80 0.88 12.07
C TYR A 24 -25.22 1.96 13.07
N SER A 25 -26.47 2.40 13.00
CA SER A 25 -27.14 3.08 14.11
C SER A 25 -27.37 2.10 15.27
N ALA A 26 -27.52 2.61 16.49
CA ALA A 26 -27.77 1.77 17.67
C ALA A 26 -29.02 0.87 17.51
N ASP A 27 -30.06 1.35 16.84
CA ASP A 27 -31.26 0.55 16.56
C ASP A 27 -31.12 -0.47 15.41
N GLY A 28 -29.95 -0.51 14.75
CA GLY A 28 -29.63 -1.40 13.64
C GLY A 28 -30.39 -1.11 12.34
N LYS A 29 -31.16 -0.01 12.24
CA LYS A 29 -32.02 0.26 11.08
C LYS A 29 -31.36 1.07 9.98
N ARG A 30 -30.31 1.83 10.31
CA ARG A 30 -29.59 2.72 9.39
C ARG A 30 -28.10 2.38 9.39
N ILE A 31 -27.45 2.67 8.27
CA ILE A 31 -25.99 2.59 8.12
C ILE A 31 -25.50 3.93 7.62
N ILE A 32 -24.52 4.50 8.31
CA ILE A 32 -23.75 5.67 7.86
C ILE A 32 -22.43 5.20 7.26
N TYR A 33 -21.98 5.85 6.20
CA TYR A 33 -20.75 5.51 5.49
C TYR A 33 -20.23 6.73 4.74
N THR A 34 -18.98 6.69 4.29
CA THR A 34 -18.37 7.71 3.43
C THR A 34 -18.19 7.20 2.02
N THR A 35 -18.03 8.11 1.06
CA THR A 35 -17.82 7.76 -0.35
C THR A 35 -16.57 8.39 -0.93
N TRP A 36 -16.12 7.88 -2.07
CA TRP A 36 -15.07 8.55 -2.85
C TRP A 36 -15.30 8.44 -4.36
N ASN A 37 -15.00 9.53 -5.06
CA ASN A 37 -14.90 9.59 -6.52
C ASN A 37 -13.82 10.62 -6.86
N ASP A 38 -12.87 10.30 -7.74
CA ASP A 38 -11.72 11.19 -7.99
C ASP A 38 -12.13 12.57 -8.55
N GLN A 39 -13.26 12.65 -9.25
CA GLN A 39 -13.73 13.88 -9.90
C GLN A 39 -14.75 14.65 -9.04
N LYS A 40 -15.54 13.94 -8.23
CA LYS A 40 -16.62 14.50 -7.41
C LYS A 40 -16.28 14.59 -5.91
N LEU A 41 -15.16 14.00 -5.50
CA LEU A 41 -14.74 13.81 -4.11
C LEU A 41 -15.72 12.94 -3.31
N GLY A 42 -15.57 12.94 -1.99
CA GLY A 42 -16.37 12.16 -1.06
C GLY A 42 -17.49 12.93 -0.38
N ASP A 43 -18.45 12.18 0.14
CA ASP A 43 -19.57 12.66 0.96
C ASP A 43 -19.76 11.72 2.16
N VAL A 44 -20.51 12.17 3.17
CA VAL A 44 -21.08 11.27 4.19
C VAL A 44 -22.52 10.94 3.79
N ARG A 45 -22.91 9.67 3.90
CA ARG A 45 -24.23 9.18 3.47
C ARG A 45 -24.88 8.27 4.49
N ILE A 46 -26.21 8.26 4.49
CA ILE A 46 -27.03 7.33 5.27
C ILE A 46 -27.89 6.47 4.35
N VAL A 47 -27.91 5.16 4.57
CA VAL A 47 -28.80 4.20 3.89
C VAL A 47 -29.56 3.35 4.91
N SER A 48 -30.72 2.81 4.51
CA SER A 48 -31.39 1.79 5.32
C SER A 48 -30.54 0.52 5.38
N ALA A 49 -30.52 -0.16 6.55
CA ALA A 49 -29.92 -1.48 6.70
C ALA A 49 -30.55 -2.56 5.81
N ARG A 50 -31.75 -2.30 5.26
CA ARG A 50 -32.39 -3.17 4.24
C ARG A 50 -31.87 -2.92 2.82
N GLY A 51 -31.05 -1.89 2.63
CA GLY A 51 -30.52 -1.44 1.35
C GLY A 51 -31.38 -0.38 0.66
N GLY A 52 -30.82 0.21 -0.38
CA GLY A 52 -31.48 1.27 -1.14
C GLY A 52 -30.51 2.36 -1.63
N LYS A 53 -31.06 3.55 -1.90
CA LYS A 53 -30.27 4.73 -2.28
C LYS A 53 -29.81 5.47 -1.03
N GLY A 54 -28.50 5.67 -0.87
CA GLY A 54 -27.95 6.47 0.22
C GLY A 54 -28.26 7.97 0.07
N LYS A 55 -28.71 8.60 1.16
CA LYS A 55 -28.94 10.06 1.28
C LYS A 55 -27.63 10.75 1.67
N VAL A 56 -27.19 11.74 0.90
CA VAL A 56 -26.09 12.64 1.28
C VAL A 56 -26.50 13.49 2.46
N ILE A 57 -25.62 13.63 3.44
CA ILE A 57 -25.86 14.48 4.60
C ILE A 57 -24.84 15.62 4.73
N THR A 58 -23.67 15.53 4.08
CA THR A 58 -22.70 16.63 4.01
C THR A 58 -23.21 17.75 3.10
N PRO A 59 -22.98 19.03 3.45
CA PRO A 59 -23.41 20.16 2.63
C PRO A 59 -22.55 20.35 1.37
N GLU A 60 -21.29 19.90 1.42
CA GLU A 60 -20.31 20.04 0.35
C GLU A 60 -19.51 18.73 0.17
N PRO A 61 -19.02 18.47 -1.06
CA PRO A 61 -18.07 17.39 -1.30
C PRO A 61 -16.76 17.65 -0.56
N GLY A 62 -16.02 16.59 -0.25
CA GLY A 62 -14.76 16.71 0.48
C GLY A 62 -14.08 15.38 0.77
N HIS A 63 -13.35 15.35 1.87
CA HIS A 63 -12.54 14.21 2.29
C HIS A 63 -13.00 13.76 3.68
N TYR A 64 -13.94 12.82 3.70
CA TYR A 64 -14.62 12.41 4.92
C TYR A 64 -14.35 10.93 5.21
N VAL A 65 -14.07 10.61 6.47
CA VAL A 65 -13.82 9.26 6.96
C VAL A 65 -14.39 9.08 8.36
N GLU A 66 -14.44 7.83 8.83
CA GLU A 66 -14.80 7.47 10.20
C GLU A 66 -16.15 8.03 10.69
N PRO A 67 -17.26 7.96 9.92
CA PRO A 67 -18.54 8.46 10.38
C PRO A 67 -19.16 7.57 11.47
N SER A 68 -19.92 8.15 12.39
CA SER A 68 -20.65 7.43 13.45
C SER A 68 -21.93 8.15 13.85
N PHE A 69 -22.93 7.41 14.33
CA PHE A 69 -24.13 7.96 14.95
C PHE A 69 -23.92 8.25 16.45
N SER A 70 -24.75 9.13 17.01
CA SER A 70 -25.03 9.19 18.45
C SER A 70 -25.90 8.01 18.92
N PRO A 71 -25.97 7.73 20.24
CA PRO A 71 -26.81 6.67 20.82
C PRO A 71 -28.27 6.69 20.37
N ASP A 72 -28.91 7.86 20.29
CA ASP A 72 -30.29 8.01 19.79
C ASP A 72 -30.38 8.10 18.26
N GLY A 73 -29.25 8.29 17.59
CA GLY A 73 -29.15 8.45 16.15
C GLY A 73 -29.72 9.76 15.60
N GLU A 74 -29.85 10.80 16.43
CA GLU A 74 -30.21 12.17 16.03
C GLU A 74 -28.99 12.98 15.56
N LEU A 75 -27.83 12.72 16.16
CA LEU A 75 -26.56 13.32 15.77
C LEU A 75 -25.69 12.33 14.99
N VAL A 76 -24.82 12.89 14.17
CA VAL A 76 -23.73 12.16 13.52
C VAL A 76 -22.41 12.89 13.74
N THR A 77 -21.33 12.13 13.68
CA THR A 77 -19.97 12.66 13.69
C THR A 77 -19.17 12.03 12.54
N TYR A 78 -18.12 12.71 12.10
CA TYR A 78 -17.17 12.25 11.09
C TYR A 78 -15.88 13.07 11.17
N ARG A 79 -14.81 12.55 10.57
CA ARG A 79 -13.54 13.28 10.40
C ARG A 79 -13.44 13.84 8.98
N LYS A 80 -13.22 15.15 8.87
CA LYS A 80 -12.80 15.82 7.63
C LYS A 80 -11.28 15.94 7.64
N PHE A 81 -10.60 15.62 6.53
CA PHE A 81 -9.15 15.82 6.40
C PHE A 81 -8.81 16.65 5.16
N THR A 82 -7.60 17.21 5.12
CA THR A 82 -7.13 17.97 3.95
C THR A 82 -6.78 16.99 2.84
N GLY A 83 -7.27 17.16 1.60
CA GLY A 83 -6.91 16.42 0.39
C GLY A 83 -5.45 16.61 -0.06
N GLY A 84 -5.09 16.14 -1.25
CA GLY A 84 -3.73 16.18 -1.79
C GLY A 84 -2.97 14.85 -1.70
N TYR A 85 -1.70 14.90 -2.12
CA TYR A 85 -0.85 13.74 -2.42
C TYR A 85 -1.43 12.87 -3.54
N LEU A 86 -2.21 11.83 -3.23
CA LEU A 86 -2.91 10.99 -4.20
C LEU A 86 -4.31 11.49 -4.55
N LEU A 87 -4.92 12.31 -3.67
CA LEU A 87 -6.29 12.80 -3.82
C LEU A 87 -6.31 14.27 -4.27
N ASP A 88 -7.41 14.71 -4.88
CA ASP A 88 -7.59 16.12 -5.28
C ASP A 88 -7.58 17.05 -4.04
N PRO A 89 -6.74 18.10 -3.98
CA PRO A 89 -6.68 19.01 -2.83
C PRO A 89 -7.81 20.07 -2.75
N LYS A 90 -8.88 19.98 -3.55
CA LYS A 90 -10.10 20.79 -3.39
C LYS A 90 -10.81 20.52 -2.05
N TYR A 91 -11.60 21.48 -1.55
CA TYR A 91 -12.40 21.37 -0.32
C TYR A 91 -11.62 20.88 0.91
N SER A 92 -10.39 21.38 1.04
CA SER A 92 -9.39 20.84 1.97
C SER A 92 -9.11 21.74 3.18
N VAL A 93 -9.86 22.83 3.31
CA VAL A 93 -9.78 23.77 4.43
C VAL A 93 -10.63 23.26 5.62
N GLU A 94 -10.21 23.64 6.82
CA GLU A 94 -10.81 23.19 8.10
C GLU A 94 -10.84 21.66 8.32
N PRO A 95 -9.72 20.93 8.22
CA PRO A 95 -9.70 19.54 8.69
C PRO A 95 -10.01 19.48 10.20
N GLY A 96 -10.63 18.39 10.64
CA GLY A 96 -11.00 18.18 12.04
C GLY A 96 -12.16 17.21 12.22
N LEU A 97 -12.69 17.19 13.45
CA LEU A 97 -13.86 16.39 13.83
C LEU A 97 -15.11 17.26 13.81
N TYR A 98 -16.15 16.75 13.18
CA TYR A 98 -17.42 17.44 13.02
C TYR A 98 -18.54 16.68 13.70
N VAL A 99 -19.53 17.41 14.22
CA VAL A 99 -20.80 16.89 14.70
C VAL A 99 -21.92 17.60 13.96
N MET A 100 -22.94 16.86 13.55
CA MET A 100 -24.10 17.42 12.85
C MET A 100 -25.39 16.83 13.38
N ASP A 101 -26.36 17.70 13.61
CA ASP A 101 -27.75 17.37 13.90
C ASP A 101 -28.48 17.07 12.58
N LEU A 102 -29.05 15.87 12.45
CA LEU A 102 -29.63 15.40 11.19
C LEU A 102 -30.88 16.18 10.74
N ASP A 103 -31.57 16.86 11.66
CA ASP A 103 -32.75 17.66 11.35
C ASP A 103 -32.37 19.11 10.97
N LYS A 104 -31.29 19.64 11.56
CA LYS A 104 -30.79 20.99 11.25
C LYS A 104 -29.91 21.03 10.00
N GLY A 105 -29.12 19.98 9.77
CA GLY A 105 -28.25 19.84 8.60
C GLY A 105 -26.97 20.69 8.58
N GLU A 106 -26.70 21.46 9.64
CA GLU A 106 -25.50 22.31 9.75
C GLU A 106 -24.41 21.62 10.58
N PRO A 107 -23.24 21.30 10.01
CA PRO A 107 -22.17 20.64 10.73
C PRO A 107 -21.34 21.63 11.56
N ASN A 108 -21.10 21.31 12.83
CA ASN A 108 -20.23 22.06 13.73
C ASN A 108 -18.86 21.37 13.87
N LYS A 109 -17.76 22.12 13.70
CA LYS A 109 -16.42 21.62 13.98
C LYS A 109 -16.18 21.66 15.48
N VAL A 110 -15.93 20.50 16.09
CA VAL A 110 -15.73 20.38 17.55
C VAL A 110 -14.27 20.12 17.93
N SER A 111 -13.43 19.67 17.00
CA SER A 111 -11.98 19.54 17.23
C SER A 111 -11.19 19.78 15.95
N SER A 112 -10.00 20.36 16.06
CA SER A 112 -9.07 20.54 14.93
C SER A 112 -8.23 19.30 14.64
N SER A 113 -8.24 18.31 15.52
CA SER A 113 -7.45 17.08 15.40
C SER A 113 -8.13 15.89 16.08
N GLY A 114 -7.57 14.70 15.88
CA GLY A 114 -8.09 13.44 16.40
C GLY A 114 -8.63 12.53 15.30
N THR A 115 -8.87 11.27 15.67
CA THR A 115 -9.37 10.20 14.81
C THR A 115 -10.39 9.34 15.57
N GLN A 116 -11.12 8.51 14.83
CA GLN A 116 -12.13 7.58 15.35
C GLN A 116 -13.21 8.24 16.25
N PRO A 117 -13.80 9.39 15.82
CA PRO A 117 -14.79 10.09 16.61
C PRO A 117 -16.03 9.21 16.88
N HIS A 118 -16.52 9.22 18.12
CA HIS A 118 -17.73 8.50 18.51
C HIS A 118 -18.40 9.07 19.75
N PHE A 119 -19.69 8.78 19.90
CA PHE A 119 -20.47 9.05 21.10
C PHE A 119 -20.54 7.81 21.98
N ALA A 120 -20.74 8.01 23.29
CA ALA A 120 -20.93 6.93 24.25
C ALA A 120 -21.75 7.41 25.45
N GLY A 121 -22.72 6.60 25.88
CA GLY A 121 -23.61 6.85 27.02
C GLY A 121 -24.72 7.86 26.74
N ASP A 122 -24.36 9.03 26.23
CA ASP A 122 -25.25 10.15 25.92
C ASP A 122 -24.76 10.91 24.67
N ASN A 123 -25.44 12.01 24.35
CA ASN A 123 -25.13 12.89 23.22
C ASN A 123 -24.35 14.14 23.62
N GLU A 124 -23.88 14.26 24.87
CA GLU A 124 -23.35 15.52 25.38
C GLU A 124 -21.90 15.78 24.92
N ARG A 125 -21.16 14.70 24.63
CA ARG A 125 -19.72 14.76 24.34
C ARG A 125 -19.31 13.84 23.21
N LEU A 126 -18.33 14.30 22.45
CA LEU A 126 -17.65 13.51 21.43
C LEU A 126 -16.35 12.95 21.98
N PHE A 127 -16.16 11.64 21.92
CA PHE A 127 -14.92 10.94 22.25
C PHE A 127 -14.11 10.65 20.99
N PHE A 128 -12.79 10.72 21.09
CA PHE A 128 -11.89 10.49 19.96
C PHE A 128 -10.48 10.13 20.43
N THR A 129 -9.72 9.49 19.55
CA THR A 129 -8.31 9.20 19.74
C THR A 129 -7.49 10.42 19.32
N GLU A 130 -6.56 10.88 20.16
CA GLU A 130 -5.61 11.93 19.80
C GLU A 130 -4.17 11.52 20.10
N ARG A 131 -3.23 12.16 19.41
CA ARG A 131 -1.80 11.91 19.59
C ARG A 131 -1.29 12.68 20.81
N SER A 132 -0.53 12.00 21.66
CA SER A 132 0.27 12.60 22.73
C SER A 132 1.76 12.54 22.37
N TYR A 133 2.52 13.52 22.83
CA TYR A 133 3.97 13.60 22.68
C TYR A 133 4.71 13.26 23.99
N ASP A 134 4.01 12.63 24.94
CA ASP A 134 4.56 12.17 26.23
C ASP A 134 5.54 10.98 26.07
N SER A 135 5.73 10.45 24.86
CA SER A 135 6.65 9.35 24.52
C SER A 135 7.57 9.74 23.35
N PRO A 136 8.86 9.32 23.36
CA PRO A 136 9.77 9.52 22.22
C PRO A 136 9.32 8.80 20.94
N TYR A 137 8.46 7.78 21.05
CA TYR A 137 7.92 7.03 19.92
C TYR A 137 6.53 7.52 19.48
N GLY A 138 6.07 8.63 20.07
CA GLY A 138 4.68 9.07 20.01
C GLY A 138 3.79 8.21 20.92
N ALA A 139 2.71 8.80 21.43
CA ALA A 139 1.70 8.10 22.22
C ALA A 139 0.29 8.42 21.70
N THR A 140 -0.69 7.63 22.10
CA THR A 140 -2.11 7.94 21.88
C THR A 140 -2.85 8.07 23.21
N GLN A 141 -3.97 8.79 23.18
CA GLN A 141 -4.88 8.91 24.31
C GLN A 141 -6.34 9.05 23.85
N LEU A 142 -7.27 8.58 24.67
CA LEU A 142 -8.70 8.82 24.49
C LEU A 142 -9.05 10.16 25.13
N ALA A 143 -9.54 11.10 24.33
CA ALA A 143 -9.98 12.41 24.75
C ALA A 143 -11.46 12.65 24.40
N SER A 144 -12.01 13.74 24.93
CA SER A 144 -13.35 14.21 24.57
C SER A 144 -13.50 15.71 24.66
N VAL A 145 -14.48 16.24 23.93
CA VAL A 145 -14.96 17.63 23.99
C VAL A 145 -16.48 17.65 24.07
N ASN A 146 -17.06 18.75 24.53
CA ASN A 146 -18.51 18.97 24.40
C ASN A 146 -18.90 19.30 22.94
N LEU A 147 -20.19 19.46 22.65
CA LEU A 147 -20.69 19.75 21.29
C LEU A 147 -20.26 21.11 20.70
N HIS A 148 -19.66 21.99 21.52
CA HIS A 148 -19.08 23.26 21.08
C HIS A 148 -17.56 23.16 20.83
N GLY A 149 -16.94 22.03 21.16
CA GLY A 149 -15.49 21.85 21.10
C GLY A 149 -14.74 22.35 22.33
N ASP A 150 -15.46 22.76 23.38
CA ASP A 150 -14.88 23.21 24.64
C ASP A 150 -14.74 22.06 25.64
N ASP A 151 -14.19 22.38 26.82
CA ASP A 151 -14.05 21.46 27.95
C ASP A 151 -13.30 20.19 27.54
N HIS A 152 -12.13 20.33 26.89
CA HIS A 152 -11.29 19.19 26.53
C HIS A 152 -10.89 18.38 27.76
N ARG A 153 -11.08 17.06 27.69
CA ARG A 153 -10.73 16.12 28.76
C ARG A 153 -10.01 14.92 28.20
N VAL A 154 -8.90 14.54 28.85
CA VAL A 154 -8.17 13.30 28.59
C VAL A 154 -8.62 12.25 29.60
N HIS A 155 -9.11 11.12 29.09
CA HIS A 155 -9.66 10.04 29.90
C HIS A 155 -8.67 8.90 30.07
N LEU A 156 -8.14 8.39 28.96
CA LEU A 156 -7.27 7.21 28.94
C LEU A 156 -5.97 7.51 28.21
N TYR A 157 -4.86 6.99 28.72
CA TYR A 157 -3.53 7.09 28.09
C TYR A 157 -2.97 5.70 27.82
N GLY A 158 -2.79 5.37 26.55
CA GLY A 158 -2.29 4.04 26.14
C GLY A 158 -0.83 4.03 25.69
N ALA A 159 -0.09 5.10 26.03
CA ALA A 159 1.33 5.25 25.71
C ALA A 159 1.62 4.98 24.23
N ASP A 160 2.74 4.34 23.91
CA ASP A 160 3.19 4.03 22.56
C ASP A 160 2.71 2.65 22.07
N LYS A 161 1.68 2.07 22.71
CA LYS A 161 1.25 0.69 22.47
C LYS A 161 -0.19 0.55 22.01
N VAL A 162 -1.07 1.45 22.47
CA VAL A 162 -2.49 1.41 22.11
C VAL A 162 -2.72 2.23 20.85
N ALA A 163 -3.36 1.64 19.84
CA ALA A 163 -3.62 2.29 18.56
C ALA A 163 -5.08 2.75 18.39
N GLU A 164 -6.02 2.09 19.08
CA GLU A 164 -7.46 2.33 18.95
C GLU A 164 -8.14 2.21 20.33
N TYR A 165 -9.17 3.03 20.54
CA TYR A 165 -10.03 3.03 21.73
C TYR A 165 -11.49 3.11 21.28
N ARG A 166 -12.36 2.29 21.88
CA ARG A 166 -13.78 2.30 21.60
C ARG A 166 -14.60 2.10 22.87
N LEU A 167 -15.31 3.15 23.29
CA LEU A 167 -16.25 3.06 24.41
C LEU A 167 -17.50 2.27 24.01
N SER A 168 -18.05 1.51 24.95
CA SER A 168 -19.35 0.85 24.78
C SER A 168 -20.48 1.88 24.67
N PRO A 169 -21.59 1.53 23.99
CA PRO A 169 -22.77 2.40 23.89
C PRO A 169 -23.28 2.90 25.24
N ASP A 170 -23.19 2.11 26.30
CA ASP A 170 -23.59 2.49 27.67
C ASP A 170 -22.51 3.25 28.47
N ARG A 171 -21.32 3.48 27.88
CA ARG A 171 -20.14 4.12 28.48
C ARG A 171 -19.64 3.43 29.75
N LYS A 172 -19.87 2.13 29.93
CA LYS A 172 -19.35 1.38 31.08
C LYS A 172 -18.10 0.57 30.78
N TRP A 173 -17.75 0.45 29.50
CA TRP A 173 -16.62 -0.36 29.05
C TRP A 173 -15.81 0.38 28.00
N VAL A 174 -14.53 0.03 27.92
CA VAL A 174 -13.66 0.44 26.83
C VAL A 174 -12.98 -0.80 26.24
N ALA A 175 -13.10 -0.95 24.93
CA ALA A 175 -12.30 -1.87 24.15
C ALA A 175 -11.12 -1.11 23.54
N PHE A 176 -9.95 -1.73 23.44
CA PHE A 176 -8.76 -1.11 22.90
C PHE A 176 -7.84 -2.11 22.19
N VAL A 177 -7.07 -1.63 21.21
CA VAL A 177 -6.08 -2.43 20.49
C VAL A 177 -4.69 -2.10 21.00
N HIS A 178 -4.02 -3.07 21.64
CA HIS A 178 -2.65 -2.96 22.11
C HIS A 178 -1.75 -3.93 21.33
N GLN A 179 -0.85 -3.41 20.51
CA GLN A 179 0.08 -4.18 19.67
C GLN A 179 -0.63 -5.34 18.92
N PHE A 180 -1.57 -4.98 18.05
CA PHE A 180 -2.43 -5.87 17.25
C PHE A 180 -3.51 -6.65 18.03
N ASN A 181 -3.37 -6.87 19.33
CA ASN A 181 -4.35 -7.64 20.10
C ASN A 181 -5.45 -6.75 20.68
N THR A 182 -6.67 -7.28 20.73
CA THR A 182 -7.85 -6.59 21.26
C THR A 182 -8.06 -6.93 22.73
N TYR A 183 -8.35 -5.91 23.53
CA TYR A 183 -8.61 -6.01 24.97
C TYR A 183 -9.87 -5.26 25.34
N VAL A 184 -10.41 -5.58 26.51
CA VAL A 184 -11.53 -4.86 27.13
C VAL A 184 -11.30 -4.67 28.63
N THR A 185 -11.78 -3.56 29.16
CA THR A 185 -11.78 -3.26 30.59
C THR A 185 -12.98 -2.37 30.94
N PRO A 186 -13.48 -2.38 32.20
CA PRO A 186 -14.44 -1.38 32.65
C PRO A 186 -13.93 0.03 32.41
N TYR A 187 -14.83 0.94 32.09
CA TYR A 187 -14.55 2.36 31.96
C TYR A 187 -15.19 3.13 33.12
N VAL A 188 -14.41 4.00 33.76
CA VAL A 188 -14.87 4.85 34.86
C VAL A 188 -14.50 6.28 34.55
N ASP A 189 -15.50 7.16 34.45
CA ASP A 189 -15.28 8.59 34.36
C ASP A 189 -15.16 9.18 35.77
N ASN A 190 -13.92 9.50 36.16
CA ASN A 190 -13.60 10.13 37.44
C ASN A 190 -12.90 11.49 37.26
N GLY A 191 -12.92 12.03 36.04
CA GLY A 191 -12.24 13.28 35.67
C GLY A 191 -10.70 13.22 35.70
N LYS A 192 -10.08 12.05 35.87
CA LYS A 192 -8.62 11.88 35.85
C LYS A 192 -8.18 11.04 34.65
N LYS A 193 -7.00 11.37 34.13
CA LYS A 193 -6.27 10.56 33.13
C LYS A 193 -5.84 9.23 33.76
N VAL A 194 -6.27 8.11 33.19
CA VAL A 194 -5.89 6.75 33.60
C VAL A 194 -5.02 6.10 32.53
N THR A 195 -3.87 5.54 32.91
CA THR A 195 -3.05 4.75 31.99
C THR A 195 -3.67 3.37 31.78
N ILE A 196 -3.80 2.94 30.54
CA ILE A 196 -4.38 1.64 30.18
C ILE A 196 -3.34 0.75 29.50
N GLY A 197 -3.50 -0.55 29.68
CA GLY A 197 -2.69 -1.57 29.03
C GLY A 197 -3.01 -2.96 29.59
N PRO A 198 -2.49 -4.02 28.97
CA PRO A 198 -2.80 -5.40 29.36
C PRO A 198 -2.36 -5.76 30.78
N ASN A 199 -1.38 -5.05 31.34
CA ASN A 199 -0.79 -5.33 32.65
C ASN A 199 -1.24 -4.34 33.74
N MET A 200 -2.31 -3.58 33.51
CA MET A 200 -2.82 -2.63 34.50
C MET A 200 -3.45 -3.35 35.70
N SER A 201 -3.24 -2.81 36.91
CA SER A 201 -3.83 -3.34 38.15
C SER A 201 -4.97 -2.49 38.71
N SER A 202 -5.22 -1.31 38.13
CA SER A 202 -6.24 -0.37 38.60
C SER A 202 -7.67 -0.83 38.27
N LEU A 203 -7.85 -1.60 37.20
CA LEU A 203 -9.13 -2.17 36.76
C LEU A 203 -8.88 -3.56 36.15
N PRO A 204 -9.85 -4.49 36.20
CA PRO A 204 -9.73 -5.78 35.54
C PRO A 204 -9.67 -5.58 34.02
N VAL A 205 -8.77 -6.29 33.35
CA VAL A 205 -8.57 -6.24 31.89
C VAL A 205 -8.49 -7.66 31.35
N THR A 206 -9.16 -7.90 30.23
CA THR A 206 -9.16 -9.21 29.57
C THR A 206 -8.78 -9.04 28.10
N GLN A 207 -7.90 -9.92 27.61
CA GLN A 207 -7.62 -10.07 26.19
C GLN A 207 -8.77 -10.81 25.51
N LEU A 208 -9.34 -10.20 24.46
CA LEU A 208 -10.47 -10.77 23.73
C LEU A 208 -10.02 -11.66 22.58
N SER A 209 -8.98 -11.25 21.87
CA SER A 209 -8.50 -11.91 20.66
C SER A 209 -7.28 -12.78 20.94
N ASP A 210 -7.27 -14.03 20.45
CA ASP A 210 -6.03 -14.82 20.38
C ASP A 210 -5.14 -14.34 19.22
N ARG A 211 -5.79 -13.79 18.19
CA ARG A 211 -5.20 -13.23 16.98
C ARG A 211 -5.24 -11.68 17.00
N ALA A 212 -4.91 -11.08 15.86
CA ALA A 212 -4.99 -9.65 15.66
C ALA A 212 -6.45 -9.17 15.65
N GLY A 213 -6.67 -7.89 15.93
CA GLY A 213 -7.98 -7.25 15.82
C GLY A 213 -7.89 -5.74 15.69
N GLU A 214 -8.71 -5.20 14.79
CA GLU A 214 -8.87 -3.78 14.48
C GLU A 214 -10.34 -3.45 14.12
N TYR A 215 -10.65 -2.16 13.96
CA TYR A 215 -12.01 -1.66 13.71
C TYR A 215 -13.03 -2.14 14.75
N LEU A 216 -12.74 -1.82 16.01
CA LEU A 216 -13.55 -2.25 17.14
C LEU A 216 -14.99 -1.76 17.02
N THR A 217 -15.93 -2.66 17.24
CA THR A 217 -17.37 -2.39 17.23
C THR A 217 -18.02 -3.02 18.45
N TRP A 218 -19.08 -2.42 18.96
CA TRP A 218 -19.86 -2.93 20.08
C TRP A 218 -21.22 -3.39 19.60
N ALA A 219 -21.75 -4.47 20.17
CA ALA A 219 -23.17 -4.74 20.07
C ALA A 219 -23.98 -3.56 20.65
N PRO A 220 -25.16 -3.24 20.10
CA PRO A 220 -25.97 -2.12 20.56
C PRO A 220 -26.32 -2.13 22.05
N ASP A 221 -26.43 -3.32 22.65
CA ASP A 221 -26.72 -3.51 24.07
C ASP A 221 -25.45 -3.54 24.96
N SER A 222 -24.28 -3.25 24.37
CA SER A 222 -22.97 -3.31 25.04
C SER A 222 -22.56 -4.69 25.55
N SER A 223 -23.23 -5.78 25.12
CA SER A 223 -22.98 -7.13 25.64
C SER A 223 -21.77 -7.84 25.02
N SER A 224 -21.32 -7.41 23.85
CA SER A 224 -20.20 -8.00 23.12
C SER A 224 -19.37 -6.95 22.38
N VAL A 225 -18.10 -7.30 22.16
CA VAL A 225 -17.15 -6.57 21.34
C VAL A 225 -16.87 -7.39 20.10
N GLY A 226 -16.96 -6.77 18.93
CA GLY A 226 -16.52 -7.34 17.67
C GLY A 226 -15.32 -6.60 17.09
N TRP A 227 -14.52 -7.32 16.28
CA TRP A 227 -13.34 -6.80 15.61
C TRP A 227 -13.07 -7.57 14.32
N PHE A 228 -12.22 -7.00 13.47
CA PHE A 228 -11.83 -7.58 12.18
C PHE A 228 -10.36 -7.94 12.17
N HIS A 229 -10.04 -8.98 11.40
CA HIS A 229 -8.68 -9.29 11.00
C HIS A 229 -8.71 -9.95 9.62
N GLY A 230 -8.15 -9.26 8.62
CA GLY A 230 -8.25 -9.69 7.22
C GLY A 230 -9.73 -9.90 6.83
N PRO A 231 -10.11 -11.07 6.27
CA PRO A 231 -11.50 -11.35 5.91
C PRO A 231 -12.36 -11.82 7.11
N TYR A 232 -11.79 -12.00 8.29
CA TYR A 232 -12.49 -12.61 9.42
C TYR A 232 -13.09 -11.56 10.35
N TYR A 233 -14.36 -11.78 10.73
CA TYR A 233 -15.03 -11.04 11.80
C TYR A 233 -15.11 -11.89 13.06
N PHE A 234 -14.74 -11.32 14.18
CA PHE A 234 -14.80 -11.95 15.49
C PHE A 234 -15.76 -11.19 16.38
N GLU A 235 -16.38 -11.88 17.32
CA GLU A 235 -17.25 -11.29 18.32
C GLU A 235 -17.16 -12.08 19.62
N ARG A 236 -16.86 -11.40 20.73
CA ARG A 236 -16.81 -12.00 22.06
C ARG A 236 -17.71 -11.26 23.03
N LYS A 237 -18.52 -12.01 23.76
CA LYS A 237 -19.39 -11.47 24.81
C LYS A 237 -18.60 -11.15 26.07
N LEU A 238 -19.06 -10.15 26.81
CA LEU A 238 -18.48 -9.76 28.09
C LEU A 238 -18.62 -10.85 29.16
N GLU A 239 -19.73 -11.59 29.16
CA GLU A 239 -19.97 -12.73 30.07
C GLU A 239 -18.97 -13.88 29.90
N ASP A 240 -18.30 -13.93 28.73
CA ASP A 240 -17.25 -14.89 28.41
C ASP A 240 -15.85 -14.30 28.58
N ALA A 241 -15.72 -13.02 28.90
CA ALA A 241 -14.46 -12.31 29.13
C ALA A 241 -14.19 -12.02 30.62
N PHE A 242 -15.23 -11.97 31.45
CA PHE A 242 -15.11 -11.69 32.88
C PHE A 242 -15.96 -12.65 33.71
N ASP A 243 -15.35 -13.21 34.75
CA ASP A 243 -15.98 -14.08 35.74
C ASP A 243 -17.16 -13.38 36.43
N PHE A 244 -16.97 -12.12 36.83
CA PHE A 244 -17.98 -11.29 37.49
C PHE A 244 -19.12 -10.83 36.56
N ALA A 245 -18.93 -10.88 35.24
CA ALA A 245 -19.98 -10.51 34.28
C ALA A 245 -20.93 -11.67 33.97
N GLY A 246 -20.45 -12.92 34.06
CA GLY A 246 -21.23 -14.13 33.75
C GLY A 246 -21.59 -15.01 34.95
N GLY A 247 -21.09 -14.71 36.16
CA GLY A 247 -21.25 -15.57 37.33
C GLY A 247 -20.50 -16.90 37.22
N LYS A 248 -19.54 -16.98 36.30
CA LYS A 248 -18.63 -18.12 36.09
C LYS A 248 -17.39 -17.96 36.98
N SER A 249 -16.70 -19.04 37.31
CA SER A 249 -15.36 -18.95 37.91
C SER A 249 -14.30 -18.71 36.82
N ALA A 250 -13.12 -18.20 37.19
CA ALA A 250 -12.04 -17.91 36.25
C ALA A 250 -11.62 -19.13 35.41
N ASP A 251 -11.66 -20.34 35.99
CA ASP A 251 -11.29 -21.59 35.32
C ASP A 251 -12.36 -22.06 34.31
N GLU A 252 -13.54 -21.46 34.29
CA GLU A 252 -14.65 -21.78 33.38
C GLU A 252 -14.78 -20.78 32.21
N LEU A 253 -13.95 -19.73 32.18
CA LEU A 253 -13.95 -18.78 31.07
C LEU A 253 -13.29 -19.39 29.84
N PRO A 254 -13.88 -19.25 28.65
CA PRO A 254 -13.25 -19.74 27.43
C PRO A 254 -11.97 -18.96 27.12
N ASP A 255 -11.04 -19.64 26.45
CA ASP A 255 -9.84 -19.01 25.91
C ASP A 255 -10.19 -17.89 24.91
N PRO A 256 -9.26 -16.94 24.66
CA PRO A 256 -9.41 -15.97 23.60
C PRO A 256 -9.80 -16.59 22.25
N LEU A 257 -10.66 -15.90 21.50
CA LEU A 257 -11.19 -16.47 20.26
C LEU A 257 -10.08 -16.59 19.21
N SER A 258 -9.93 -17.80 18.69
CA SER A 258 -8.98 -18.16 17.63
C SER A 258 -9.64 -18.32 16.25
N GLU A 259 -10.97 -18.54 16.21
CA GLU A 259 -11.74 -18.73 14.98
C GLU A 259 -12.73 -17.58 14.78
N GLY A 260 -12.75 -17.03 13.56
CA GLY A 260 -13.62 -15.92 13.17
C GLY A 260 -14.57 -16.32 12.04
N LEU A 261 -15.65 -15.57 11.91
CA LEU A 261 -16.56 -15.67 10.79
C LEU A 261 -15.89 -15.15 9.51
N ASP A 262 -15.65 -16.04 8.55
CA ASP A 262 -15.10 -15.66 7.24
C ASP A 262 -16.12 -14.84 6.43
N LEU A 263 -15.80 -13.56 6.19
CA LEU A 263 -16.57 -12.63 5.38
C LEU A 263 -16.05 -12.50 3.95
N SER A 264 -15.03 -13.28 3.57
CA SER A 264 -14.52 -13.31 2.20
C SER A 264 -15.63 -13.65 1.19
N PHE A 265 -15.40 -13.17 -0.04
CA PHE A 265 -16.21 -13.44 -1.20
C PHE A 265 -15.31 -13.54 -2.42
N THR A 266 -15.80 -14.22 -3.45
CA THR A 266 -15.07 -14.37 -4.72
C THR A 266 -15.53 -13.32 -5.72
N ALA A 267 -14.58 -12.71 -6.42
CA ALA A 267 -14.81 -11.88 -7.59
C ALA A 267 -14.06 -12.46 -8.79
N THR A 268 -14.59 -12.27 -10.00
CA THR A 268 -13.91 -12.67 -11.24
C THR A 268 -12.77 -11.70 -11.50
N SER A 269 -11.57 -12.20 -11.73
CA SER A 269 -10.45 -11.36 -12.18
C SER A 269 -10.68 -10.85 -13.60
N ASP A 270 -10.20 -9.63 -13.91
CA ASP A 270 -10.33 -9.06 -15.24
C ASP A 270 -9.58 -9.90 -16.28
N LYS A 271 -10.26 -10.17 -17.39
CA LYS A 271 -9.70 -10.86 -18.55
C LYS A 271 -10.24 -10.18 -19.82
N PRO A 272 -9.43 -9.37 -20.52
CA PRO A 272 -9.83 -8.85 -21.83
C PRO A 272 -10.03 -9.99 -22.83
N SER A 273 -10.81 -9.74 -23.88
CA SER A 273 -11.06 -10.70 -24.95
C SER A 273 -10.39 -10.31 -26.26
N GLY A 274 -10.09 -11.29 -27.10
CA GLY A 274 -9.75 -11.10 -28.52
C GLY A 274 -8.25 -10.95 -28.79
N TYR A 275 -7.90 -10.96 -30.08
CA TYR A 275 -6.52 -10.98 -30.55
C TYR A 275 -5.88 -9.59 -30.65
N LYS A 276 -4.61 -9.50 -30.26
CA LYS A 276 -3.73 -8.36 -30.52
C LYS A 276 -2.40 -8.88 -31.06
N ALA A 277 -1.79 -8.17 -31.99
CA ALA A 277 -0.49 -8.54 -32.54
C ALA A 277 0.45 -7.32 -32.52
N LEU A 278 1.58 -7.45 -31.81
CA LEU A 278 2.71 -6.53 -31.94
C LEU A 278 3.54 -7.00 -33.14
N VAL A 279 3.72 -6.16 -34.16
CA VAL A 279 4.30 -6.58 -35.45
C VAL A 279 5.48 -5.70 -35.84
N GLY A 280 6.61 -6.32 -36.17
CA GLY A 280 7.74 -5.68 -36.85
C GLY A 280 8.86 -5.15 -35.97
N GLY A 281 8.75 -5.31 -34.66
CA GLY A 281 9.80 -4.91 -33.72
C GLY A 281 10.88 -5.97 -33.52
N THR A 282 11.97 -5.57 -32.89
CA THR A 282 12.98 -6.49 -32.36
C THR A 282 12.45 -7.07 -31.05
N VAL A 283 12.15 -8.36 -31.00
CA VAL A 283 11.61 -9.02 -29.79
C VAL A 283 12.76 -9.62 -29.00
N VAL A 284 12.94 -9.14 -27.77
CA VAL A 284 13.93 -9.65 -26.82
C VAL A 284 13.19 -10.56 -25.84
N THR A 285 13.31 -11.88 -26.01
CA THR A 285 12.35 -12.80 -25.39
C THR A 285 12.59 -13.02 -23.90
N MET A 286 13.85 -12.96 -23.45
CA MET A 286 14.28 -13.37 -22.10
C MET A 286 13.91 -14.83 -21.74
N ARG A 287 13.53 -15.65 -22.73
CA ARG A 287 13.34 -17.09 -22.55
C ARG A 287 14.70 -17.76 -22.42
N ASP A 288 14.85 -18.65 -21.45
CA ASP A 288 16.09 -19.41 -21.21
C ASP A 288 17.33 -18.51 -21.16
N ALA A 289 17.21 -17.37 -20.47
CA ALA A 289 18.18 -16.28 -20.50
C ALA A 289 19.50 -16.59 -19.76
N ASP A 290 19.59 -17.74 -19.09
CA ASP A 290 20.84 -18.31 -18.59
C ASP A 290 21.69 -18.92 -19.71
N ASN A 291 21.07 -19.50 -20.72
CA ASN A 291 21.76 -20.29 -21.74
C ASN A 291 21.73 -19.62 -23.13
N THR A 292 20.75 -18.77 -23.39
CA THR A 292 20.53 -18.18 -24.71
C THR A 292 20.33 -16.66 -24.66
N ARG A 293 20.72 -15.99 -25.75
CA ARG A 293 20.42 -14.58 -26.02
C ARG A 293 19.48 -14.49 -27.21
N GLU A 294 18.23 -14.91 -27.02
CA GLU A 294 17.25 -14.96 -28.10
C GLU A 294 16.69 -13.57 -28.42
N VAL A 295 16.96 -13.12 -29.65
CA VAL A 295 16.48 -11.87 -30.22
C VAL A 295 15.86 -12.18 -31.59
N ILE A 296 14.61 -11.77 -31.79
CA ILE A 296 13.85 -12.00 -33.02
C ILE A 296 13.68 -10.66 -33.72
N GLU A 297 14.44 -10.46 -34.79
CA GLU A 297 14.27 -9.30 -35.68
C GLU A 297 13.02 -9.45 -36.55
N ASP A 298 12.37 -8.31 -36.84
CA ASP A 298 11.08 -8.26 -37.54
C ASP A 298 10.06 -9.24 -36.94
N GLY A 299 9.98 -9.25 -35.60
CA GLY A 299 9.22 -10.22 -34.83
C GLY A 299 7.74 -9.89 -34.72
N VAL A 300 6.98 -10.92 -34.37
CA VAL A 300 5.56 -10.85 -34.05
C VAL A 300 5.33 -11.44 -32.66
N VAL A 301 4.60 -10.73 -31.82
CA VAL A 301 4.04 -11.26 -30.56
C VAL A 301 2.53 -11.25 -30.68
N LEU A 302 1.92 -12.43 -30.79
CA LEU A 302 0.47 -12.62 -30.83
C LEU A 302 -0.05 -12.83 -29.41
N ILE A 303 -1.04 -12.04 -29.03
CA ILE A 303 -1.71 -12.07 -27.73
C ILE A 303 -3.16 -12.50 -27.97
N LEU A 304 -3.61 -13.51 -27.21
CA LEU A 304 -5.01 -13.91 -27.12
C LEU A 304 -5.51 -13.62 -25.72
N ASP A 305 -6.56 -12.81 -25.62
CA ASP A 305 -7.10 -12.35 -24.35
C ASP A 305 -6.02 -11.61 -23.53
N ASN A 306 -5.48 -12.27 -22.50
CA ASN A 306 -4.42 -11.78 -21.62
C ASN A 306 -3.12 -12.61 -21.65
N ARG A 307 -3.01 -13.58 -22.55
CA ARG A 307 -1.83 -14.46 -22.64
C ARG A 307 -1.18 -14.38 -24.01
N ILE A 308 0.13 -14.59 -24.04
CA ILE A 308 0.91 -14.72 -25.27
C ILE A 308 0.50 -16.04 -25.94
N ALA A 309 -0.05 -15.96 -27.15
CA ALA A 309 -0.46 -17.11 -27.94
C ALA A 309 0.70 -17.65 -28.79
N ALA A 310 1.50 -16.77 -29.38
CA ALA A 310 2.64 -17.13 -30.22
C ALA A 310 3.68 -16.00 -30.27
N VAL A 311 4.93 -16.36 -30.51
CA VAL A 311 6.04 -15.44 -30.77
C VAL A 311 6.95 -16.04 -31.84
N GLY A 312 7.40 -15.24 -32.80
CA GLY A 312 8.22 -15.71 -33.93
C GLY A 312 8.51 -14.59 -34.92
N LYS A 313 9.19 -14.89 -36.02
CA LYS A 313 9.41 -13.90 -37.08
C LYS A 313 8.12 -13.59 -37.83
N ARG A 314 8.04 -12.42 -38.46
CA ARG A 314 6.97 -12.11 -39.41
C ARG A 314 6.90 -13.19 -40.49
N GLY A 315 5.70 -13.73 -40.71
CA GLY A 315 5.45 -14.85 -41.63
C GLY A 315 5.55 -16.25 -41.02
N GLU A 316 6.11 -16.39 -39.81
CA GLU A 316 6.07 -17.65 -39.03
C GLU A 316 4.89 -17.71 -38.06
N VAL A 317 4.34 -16.54 -37.68
CA VAL A 317 3.17 -16.42 -36.80
C VAL A 317 1.94 -16.11 -37.63
N ASP A 318 0.93 -16.99 -37.57
CA ASP A 318 -0.37 -16.77 -38.17
C ASP A 318 -1.16 -15.73 -37.37
N ILE A 319 -1.34 -14.53 -37.95
CA ILE A 319 -2.10 -13.44 -37.33
C ILE A 319 -3.56 -13.52 -37.80
N PRO A 320 -4.54 -13.71 -36.89
CA PRO A 320 -5.96 -13.67 -37.24
C PRO A 320 -6.38 -12.35 -37.87
N GLY A 321 -7.28 -12.39 -38.85
CA GLY A 321 -7.71 -11.19 -39.60
C GLY A 321 -8.48 -10.16 -38.78
N ASP A 322 -8.98 -10.54 -37.60
CA ASP A 322 -9.65 -9.67 -36.63
C ASP A 322 -8.73 -9.17 -35.50
N ALA A 323 -7.44 -9.53 -35.53
CA ALA A 323 -6.48 -9.07 -34.54
C ALA A 323 -6.26 -7.56 -34.61
N MET A 324 -6.21 -6.90 -33.45
CA MET A 324 -5.74 -5.51 -33.37
C MET A 324 -4.24 -5.47 -33.65
N LEU A 325 -3.83 -4.80 -34.72
CA LEU A 325 -2.43 -4.66 -35.10
C LEU A 325 -1.80 -3.45 -34.41
N ILE A 326 -0.65 -3.67 -33.78
CA ILE A 326 0.19 -2.63 -33.17
C ILE A 326 1.52 -2.65 -33.92
N ASP A 327 1.87 -1.53 -34.55
CA ASP A 327 3.15 -1.39 -35.25
C ASP A 327 4.29 -1.22 -34.23
N ALA A 328 5.20 -2.18 -34.23
CA ALA A 328 6.42 -2.17 -33.42
C ALA A 328 7.67 -1.93 -34.28
N SER A 329 7.53 -1.55 -35.56
CA SER A 329 8.66 -1.31 -36.46
C SER A 329 9.61 -0.25 -35.89
N GLY A 330 10.91 -0.56 -35.89
CA GLY A 330 11.94 0.30 -35.31
C GLY A 330 11.94 0.37 -33.77
N LYS A 331 11.19 -0.49 -33.10
CA LYS A 331 11.05 -0.57 -31.64
C LYS A 331 11.54 -1.92 -31.12
N THR A 332 11.90 -1.95 -29.85
CA THR A 332 12.21 -3.18 -29.13
C THR A 332 11.02 -3.59 -28.25
N VAL A 333 10.59 -4.84 -28.36
CA VAL A 333 9.54 -5.45 -27.53
C VAL A 333 10.21 -6.30 -26.45
N LEU A 334 9.90 -6.00 -25.19
CA LEU A 334 10.46 -6.64 -24.00
C LEU A 334 9.34 -7.17 -23.10
N PRO A 335 9.63 -8.16 -22.23
CA PRO A 335 8.79 -8.39 -21.07
C PRO A 335 8.67 -7.09 -20.27
N GLY A 336 7.50 -6.87 -19.66
CA GLY A 336 7.32 -5.72 -18.79
C GLY A 336 8.25 -5.81 -17.57
N LEU A 337 8.68 -4.65 -17.06
CA LEU A 337 9.64 -4.63 -15.96
C LEU A 337 9.00 -5.16 -14.67
N VAL A 338 9.81 -5.86 -13.89
CA VAL A 338 9.49 -6.40 -12.57
C VAL A 338 10.36 -5.67 -11.54
N ASP A 339 9.77 -4.72 -10.84
CA ASP A 339 10.42 -4.02 -9.74
C ASP A 339 10.26 -4.84 -8.45
N THR A 340 11.34 -5.49 -8.01
CA THR A 340 11.29 -6.42 -6.87
C THR A 340 11.27 -5.74 -5.50
N HIS A 341 11.55 -4.43 -5.48
CA HIS A 341 11.53 -3.60 -4.28
C HIS A 341 11.03 -2.21 -4.64
N ALA A 342 9.71 -2.06 -4.68
CA ALA A 342 9.04 -0.80 -4.90
C ALA A 342 8.60 -0.16 -3.58
N HIS A 343 8.33 1.13 -3.59
CA HIS A 343 7.50 1.78 -2.58
C HIS A 343 6.56 2.79 -3.25
N GLY A 344 5.37 2.97 -2.70
CA GLY A 344 4.46 4.02 -3.14
C GLY A 344 3.12 3.97 -2.42
N GLY A 345 2.53 5.13 -2.15
CA GLY A 345 1.20 5.19 -1.57
C GLY A 345 0.16 4.53 -2.48
N GLN A 346 -0.73 3.74 -1.91
CA GLN A 346 -1.90 3.19 -2.62
C GLN A 346 -3.20 3.89 -2.25
N GLY A 347 -3.26 4.48 -1.06
CA GLY A 347 -4.40 5.25 -0.62
C GLY A 347 -3.98 6.43 0.24
N ARG A 348 -4.99 7.04 0.86
CA ARG A 348 -4.80 8.04 1.87
C ARG A 348 -5.95 8.03 2.85
N SER A 349 -5.67 7.65 4.09
CA SER A 349 -6.73 7.40 5.09
C SER A 349 -7.72 6.36 4.56
N GLU A 350 -7.18 5.25 4.02
CA GLU A 350 -7.92 4.11 3.45
C GLU A 350 -8.73 4.40 2.18
N ILE A 351 -8.79 5.66 1.73
CA ILE A 351 -9.37 6.01 0.43
C ILE A 351 -8.39 5.58 -0.66
N ILE A 352 -8.79 4.60 -1.47
CA ILE A 352 -8.06 4.17 -2.66
C ILE A 352 -8.56 4.99 -3.86
N PRO A 353 -7.73 5.85 -4.48
CA PRO A 353 -8.16 6.65 -5.63
C PRO A 353 -8.56 5.75 -6.81
N GLN A 354 -9.49 6.24 -7.63
CA GLN A 354 -9.89 5.53 -8.85
C GLN A 354 -8.76 5.49 -9.88
N GLN A 355 -7.88 6.50 -9.86
CA GLN A 355 -6.65 6.58 -10.63
C GLN A 355 -5.50 7.02 -9.72
N ASN A 356 -4.60 6.08 -9.42
CA ASN A 356 -3.36 6.39 -8.70
C ASN A 356 -2.29 6.87 -9.69
N TRP A 357 -1.97 8.17 -9.66
CA TRP A 357 -1.01 8.78 -10.58
C TRP A 357 0.39 8.17 -10.51
N MET A 358 0.81 7.65 -9.34
CA MET A 358 2.09 6.94 -9.21
C MET A 358 2.09 5.65 -10.04
N GLN A 359 0.97 4.90 -10.02
CA GLN A 359 0.86 3.65 -10.77
C GLN A 359 0.73 3.88 -12.27
N TYR A 360 0.07 4.96 -12.69
CA TYR A 360 0.07 5.39 -14.09
C TYR A 360 1.47 5.79 -14.54
N SER A 361 2.24 6.49 -13.71
CA SER A 361 3.64 6.80 -14.01
C SER A 361 4.48 5.51 -14.15
N ASN A 362 4.38 4.56 -13.21
CA ASN A 362 5.05 3.25 -13.28
C ASN A 362 4.76 2.52 -14.61
N LEU A 363 3.48 2.36 -14.95
CA LEU A 363 3.08 1.73 -16.21
C LEU A 363 3.57 2.53 -17.43
N SER A 364 3.58 3.86 -17.35
CA SER A 364 4.06 4.70 -18.45
C SER A 364 5.57 4.51 -18.71
N PHE A 365 6.34 4.04 -17.72
CA PHE A 365 7.73 3.62 -17.83
C PHE A 365 7.89 2.10 -18.06
N GLY A 366 6.81 1.37 -18.34
CA GLY A 366 6.88 -0.07 -18.66
C GLY A 366 7.04 -0.98 -17.44
N VAL A 367 6.91 -0.46 -16.22
CA VAL A 367 6.85 -1.28 -14.99
C VAL A 367 5.46 -1.91 -14.91
N THR A 368 5.41 -3.24 -15.06
CA THR A 368 4.15 -4.01 -15.12
C THR A 368 3.91 -4.86 -13.89
N THR A 369 4.93 -5.07 -13.07
CA THR A 369 4.84 -5.79 -11.80
C THR A 369 5.69 -5.09 -10.75
N ILE A 370 5.13 -4.94 -9.55
CA ILE A 370 5.83 -4.42 -8.37
C ILE A 370 5.69 -5.39 -7.20
N HIS A 371 6.75 -5.53 -6.43
CA HIS A 371 6.72 -6.07 -5.08
C HIS A 371 7.10 -4.98 -4.09
N ASP A 372 6.15 -4.55 -3.25
CA ASP A 372 6.35 -3.52 -2.23
C ASP A 372 6.57 -4.17 -0.86
N PRO A 373 7.79 -4.15 -0.32
CA PRO A 373 8.10 -4.88 0.90
C PRO A 373 7.80 -4.05 2.17
N SER A 374 7.13 -2.89 2.08
CA SER A 374 6.68 -2.15 3.26
C SER A 374 5.59 -1.14 2.90
N ASN A 375 4.33 -1.49 3.18
CA ASN A 375 3.19 -0.61 2.93
C ASN A 375 2.11 -0.69 4.04
N ASP A 376 1.10 0.15 3.93
CA ASP A 376 -0.11 0.04 4.72
C ASP A 376 -0.92 -1.18 4.25
N THR A 377 -1.17 -2.12 5.17
CA THR A 377 -1.87 -3.39 4.89
C THR A 377 -3.27 -3.15 4.35
N THR A 378 -4.00 -2.17 4.90
CA THR A 378 -5.39 -1.88 4.54
C THR A 378 -5.51 -1.25 3.15
N GLU A 379 -4.47 -0.54 2.70
CA GLU A 379 -4.48 0.14 1.41
C GLU A 379 -3.91 -0.72 0.27
N ILE A 380 -2.77 -1.38 0.48
CA ILE A 380 -2.03 -2.09 -0.58
C ILE A 380 -2.78 -3.33 -1.08
N PHE A 381 -3.42 -4.09 -0.18
CA PHE A 381 -4.14 -5.30 -0.56
C PHE A 381 -5.48 -4.96 -1.20
N ALA A 382 -6.20 -3.95 -0.71
CA ALA A 382 -7.39 -3.43 -1.38
C ALA A 382 -7.06 -2.94 -2.81
N ALA A 383 -5.97 -2.19 -2.98
CA ALA A 383 -5.52 -1.75 -4.30
C ALA A 383 -5.13 -2.92 -5.21
N SER A 384 -4.44 -3.96 -4.69
CA SER A 384 -4.09 -5.17 -5.43
C SER A 384 -5.32 -5.93 -5.91
N GLU A 385 -6.33 -6.10 -5.05
CA GLU A 385 -7.58 -6.78 -5.41
C GLU A 385 -8.39 -6.00 -6.46
N LEU A 386 -8.50 -4.68 -6.30
CA LEU A 386 -9.15 -3.79 -7.28
C LEU A 386 -8.41 -3.80 -8.63
N GLN A 387 -7.08 -3.84 -8.62
CA GLN A 387 -6.28 -3.99 -9.83
C GLN A 387 -6.55 -5.33 -10.53
N ARG A 388 -6.56 -6.44 -9.79
CA ARG A 388 -6.85 -7.78 -10.32
C ARG A 388 -8.27 -7.91 -10.87
N ALA A 389 -9.23 -7.19 -10.28
CA ALA A 389 -10.60 -7.11 -10.75
C ALA A 389 -10.78 -6.20 -11.98
N GLY A 390 -9.74 -5.48 -12.42
CA GLY A 390 -9.80 -4.52 -13.53
C GLY A 390 -10.50 -3.21 -13.18
N GLU A 391 -10.77 -2.98 -11.89
CA GLU A 391 -11.40 -1.75 -11.37
C GLU A 391 -10.39 -0.59 -11.35
N ARG A 392 -9.08 -0.88 -11.28
CA ARG A 392 -8.00 0.11 -11.25
C ARG A 392 -6.88 -0.26 -12.21
N VAL A 393 -6.41 0.72 -12.99
CA VAL A 393 -5.25 0.55 -13.87
C VAL A 393 -3.98 0.77 -13.06
N ALA A 394 -3.18 -0.29 -12.92
CA ALA A 394 -1.90 -0.30 -12.19
C ALA A 394 -1.04 -1.50 -12.65
N PRO A 395 0.27 -1.52 -12.32
CA PRO A 395 1.07 -2.75 -12.37
C PRO A 395 0.41 -3.85 -11.53
N ARG A 396 0.84 -5.11 -11.69
CA ARG A 396 0.52 -6.16 -10.72
C ARG A 396 1.14 -5.81 -9.38
N ILE A 397 0.33 -5.78 -8.33
CA ILE A 397 0.76 -5.36 -6.99
C ILE A 397 0.90 -6.59 -6.11
N TYR A 398 2.12 -6.84 -5.66
CA TYR A 398 2.42 -7.79 -4.59
C TYR A 398 3.08 -7.03 -3.44
N SER A 399 2.84 -7.48 -2.21
CA SER A 399 3.39 -6.79 -1.05
C SER A 399 3.48 -7.70 0.16
N THR A 400 4.35 -7.31 1.09
CA THR A 400 4.36 -7.84 2.45
C THR A 400 3.31 -7.20 3.34
N GLY A 401 2.66 -6.12 2.89
CA GLY A 401 1.92 -5.22 3.77
C GLY A 401 2.85 -4.58 4.80
N THR A 402 2.34 -4.42 6.02
CA THR A 402 3.09 -3.81 7.12
C THR A 402 4.17 -4.73 7.64
N ILE A 403 5.40 -4.23 7.74
CA ILE A 403 6.60 -4.96 8.17
C ILE A 403 6.46 -5.66 9.54
N LEU A 404 7.22 -6.74 9.73
CA LEU A 404 7.37 -7.40 11.04
C LEU A 404 8.45 -6.70 11.87
N TYR A 405 8.11 -5.54 12.43
CA TYR A 405 9.09 -4.62 13.03
C TYR A 405 9.57 -5.06 14.41
N GLY A 406 10.88 -5.15 14.61
CA GLY A 406 11.49 -5.53 15.89
C GLY A 406 11.70 -4.37 16.88
N ALA A 407 11.59 -3.12 16.44
CA ALA A 407 11.78 -1.94 17.30
C ALA A 407 10.44 -1.33 17.75
N GLU A 408 10.52 -0.28 18.57
CA GLU A 408 9.32 0.38 19.11
C GLU A 408 8.59 1.22 18.07
N GLY A 409 7.26 1.17 18.10
CA GLY A 409 6.36 1.91 17.22
C GLY A 409 4.90 1.53 17.46
N ILE A 410 4.03 2.53 17.61
CA ILE A 410 2.59 2.35 17.84
C ILE A 410 1.98 1.56 16.68
N GLY A 411 1.40 0.39 16.96
CA GLY A 411 0.71 -0.40 15.95
C GLY A 411 1.61 -1.11 14.93
N TYR A 412 2.94 -1.09 15.10
CA TYR A 412 3.89 -1.70 14.16
C TYR A 412 4.77 -2.79 14.76
N LYS A 413 5.06 -2.75 16.07
CA LYS A 413 5.99 -3.69 16.70
C LYS A 413 5.46 -5.13 16.71
N ALA A 414 6.13 -6.02 15.99
CA ALA A 414 5.92 -7.46 16.03
C ALA A 414 6.77 -8.08 17.14
N GLN A 415 6.15 -8.35 18.29
CA GLN A 415 6.82 -9.04 19.39
C GLN A 415 6.93 -10.54 19.09
N ILE A 416 8.15 -11.06 19.08
CA ILE A 416 8.46 -12.46 18.80
C ILE A 416 9.35 -13.00 19.92
N ASN A 417 8.76 -13.77 20.84
CA ASN A 417 9.49 -14.43 21.91
C ASN A 417 9.67 -15.93 21.63
N ASN A 418 8.73 -16.53 20.90
CA ASN A 418 8.69 -17.95 20.55
C ASN A 418 8.11 -18.17 19.14
N TYR A 419 8.08 -19.44 18.71
CA TYR A 419 7.57 -19.83 17.40
C TYR A 419 6.10 -19.45 17.17
N ASP A 420 5.24 -19.54 18.19
CA ASP A 420 3.81 -19.24 18.06
C ASP A 420 3.58 -17.75 17.79
N ASP A 421 4.37 -16.87 18.43
CA ASP A 421 4.39 -15.44 18.12
C ASP A 421 4.76 -15.19 16.65
N ALA A 422 5.82 -15.87 16.16
CA ALA A 422 6.25 -15.74 14.77
C ALA A 422 5.19 -16.27 13.79
N TYR A 423 4.59 -17.43 14.10
CA TYR A 423 3.51 -18.02 13.32
C TYR A 423 2.33 -17.07 13.21
N PHE A 424 1.92 -16.47 14.32
CA PHE A 424 0.85 -15.48 14.37
C PHE A 424 1.14 -14.27 13.47
N HIS A 425 2.32 -13.65 13.57
CA HIS A 425 2.64 -12.46 12.78
C HIS A 425 2.72 -12.74 11.27
N VAL A 426 3.18 -13.93 10.89
CA VAL A 426 3.18 -14.38 9.50
C VAL A 426 1.74 -14.63 9.02
N GLN A 427 0.94 -15.36 9.80
CA GLN A 427 -0.45 -15.68 9.48
C GLN A 427 -1.28 -14.39 9.32
N ARG A 428 -1.02 -13.38 10.17
CA ARG A 428 -1.69 -12.08 10.12
C ARG A 428 -1.56 -11.42 8.75
N LEU A 429 -0.37 -11.44 8.16
CA LEU A 429 -0.16 -10.84 6.84
C LEU A 429 -0.68 -11.76 5.72
N LYS A 430 -0.55 -13.08 5.89
CA LYS A 430 -1.10 -14.07 4.96
C LYS A 430 -2.61 -13.92 4.79
N ASP A 431 -3.34 -13.77 5.90
CA ASP A 431 -4.79 -13.63 5.92
C ASP A 431 -5.25 -12.36 5.19
N SER A 432 -4.43 -11.30 5.18
CA SER A 432 -4.68 -10.07 4.41
C SER A 432 -4.36 -10.19 2.91
N GLY A 433 -3.70 -11.26 2.46
CA GLY A 433 -3.35 -11.49 1.06
C GLY A 433 -1.86 -11.40 0.72
N ALA A 434 -0.98 -11.32 1.72
CA ALA A 434 0.46 -11.29 1.50
C ALA A 434 0.99 -12.64 0.96
N ILE A 435 1.97 -12.57 0.06
CA ILE A 435 2.73 -13.74 -0.43
C ILE A 435 4.12 -13.85 0.22
N SER A 436 4.51 -12.79 0.93
CA SER A 436 5.80 -12.59 1.56
C SER A 436 5.63 -11.80 2.86
N VAL A 437 6.60 -11.85 3.77
CA VAL A 437 6.68 -10.96 4.92
C VAL A 437 8.04 -10.25 4.97
N LYS A 438 8.09 -9.02 5.49
CA LYS A 438 9.36 -8.32 5.73
C LYS A 438 9.84 -8.48 7.15
N SER A 439 10.96 -9.18 7.33
CA SER A 439 11.66 -9.31 8.62
C SER A 439 12.53 -8.07 8.85
N TYR A 440 12.06 -7.13 9.70
CA TYR A 440 12.66 -5.80 9.81
C TYR A 440 13.18 -5.51 11.22
N ASN A 441 14.50 -5.28 11.36
CA ASN A 441 15.17 -4.95 12.62
C ASN A 441 14.82 -5.85 13.82
N GLN A 442 14.49 -7.13 13.60
CA GLN A 442 14.38 -8.12 14.67
C GLN A 442 15.77 -8.35 15.28
N PRO A 443 16.01 -7.95 16.55
CA PRO A 443 17.37 -7.82 17.08
C PRO A 443 18.03 -9.18 17.30
N ARG A 444 17.30 -10.19 17.77
CA ARG A 444 17.86 -11.51 18.07
C ARG A 444 17.80 -12.40 16.83
N ARG A 445 18.86 -13.18 16.59
CA ARG A 445 18.91 -14.10 15.44
C ARG A 445 17.84 -15.19 15.52
N ASP A 446 17.57 -15.71 16.70
CA ASP A 446 16.55 -16.75 16.89
C ASP A 446 15.14 -16.26 16.55
N GLN A 447 14.83 -14.97 16.75
CA GLN A 447 13.56 -14.37 16.30
C GLN A 447 13.42 -14.42 14.78
N ARG A 448 14.48 -14.07 14.05
CA ARG A 448 14.49 -14.14 12.58
C ARG A 448 14.35 -15.59 12.09
N GLN A 449 15.00 -16.53 12.74
CA GLN A 449 14.86 -17.96 12.44
C GLN A 449 13.44 -18.49 12.72
N GLN A 450 12.79 -18.03 13.79
CA GLN A 450 11.38 -18.36 14.06
C GLN A 450 10.46 -17.83 12.97
N VAL A 451 10.68 -16.60 12.48
CA VAL A 451 9.93 -16.06 11.31
C VAL A 451 10.13 -16.94 10.08
N LEU A 452 11.35 -17.36 9.79
CA LEU A 452 11.64 -18.23 8.65
C LEU A 452 10.93 -19.59 8.77
N TRP A 453 10.95 -20.22 9.95
CA TRP A 453 10.25 -21.48 10.18
C TRP A 453 8.73 -21.33 10.06
N ALA A 454 8.17 -20.26 10.62
CA ALA A 454 6.75 -19.93 10.50
C ALA A 454 6.34 -19.71 9.03
N ALA A 455 7.13 -18.92 8.29
CA ALA A 455 6.89 -18.62 6.89
C ALA A 455 6.99 -19.87 6.01
N ASN A 456 8.00 -20.72 6.23
CA ASN A 456 8.14 -21.98 5.51
C ASN A 456 6.91 -22.90 5.72
N ASN A 457 6.45 -23.04 6.96
CA ASN A 457 5.25 -23.84 7.29
C ASN A 457 3.96 -23.24 6.72
N GLN A 458 3.97 -21.94 6.42
CA GLN A 458 2.85 -21.23 5.80
C GLN A 458 3.06 -20.97 4.30
N GLN A 459 4.12 -21.51 3.69
CA GLN A 459 4.46 -21.31 2.27
C GLN A 459 4.59 -19.83 1.87
N MET A 460 5.21 -19.03 2.72
CA MET A 460 5.47 -17.60 2.49
C MET A 460 6.96 -17.33 2.30
N MET A 461 7.27 -16.34 1.45
CA MET A 461 8.62 -15.80 1.32
C MET A 461 8.97 -14.88 2.49
N VAL A 462 10.26 -14.73 2.79
CA VAL A 462 10.74 -13.79 3.82
C VAL A 462 11.82 -12.92 3.21
N VAL A 463 11.48 -11.65 2.98
CA VAL A 463 12.45 -10.63 2.58
C VAL A 463 12.95 -9.92 3.85
N PRO A 464 14.26 -9.76 4.04
CA PRO A 464 14.81 -8.98 5.14
C PRO A 464 14.94 -7.51 4.74
N GLU A 465 15.00 -6.62 5.74
CA GLU A 465 15.70 -5.35 5.57
C GLU A 465 17.21 -5.63 5.63
N GLY A 466 17.92 -5.55 4.49
CA GLY A 466 19.38 -5.48 4.53
C GLY A 466 19.78 -4.18 5.18
N GLY A 467 20.51 -4.26 6.30
CA GLY A 467 20.84 -3.10 7.10
C GLY A 467 22.27 -2.60 6.85
N GLY A 468 22.59 -1.44 7.44
CA GLY A 468 23.96 -0.91 7.49
C GLY A 468 24.96 -1.76 8.30
N LYS A 469 24.57 -2.95 8.77
CA LYS A 469 25.42 -3.87 9.55
C LYS A 469 25.72 -5.14 8.75
N PHE A 470 26.94 -5.23 8.25
CA PHE A 470 27.40 -6.37 7.43
C PHE A 470 27.14 -7.74 8.08
N GLN A 471 27.48 -7.89 9.36
CA GLN A 471 27.32 -9.17 10.08
C GLN A 471 25.87 -9.62 10.17
N GLN A 472 24.92 -8.67 10.24
CA GLN A 472 23.49 -8.99 10.26
C GLN A 472 23.04 -9.54 8.91
N ASN A 473 23.47 -8.91 7.81
CA ASN A 473 23.16 -9.34 6.45
C ASN A 473 23.71 -10.75 6.18
N LEU A 474 24.92 -11.06 6.66
CA LEU A 474 25.49 -12.41 6.55
C LEU A 474 24.64 -13.46 7.27
N THR A 475 24.09 -13.15 8.45
CA THR A 475 23.19 -14.10 9.11
C THR A 475 21.89 -14.31 8.34
N MET A 476 21.37 -13.30 7.63
CA MET A 476 20.16 -13.44 6.81
C MET A 476 20.39 -14.39 5.63
N LEU A 477 21.55 -14.28 4.98
CA LEU A 477 22.00 -15.21 3.93
C LEU A 477 22.10 -16.64 4.48
N VAL A 478 22.85 -16.83 5.58
CA VAL A 478 23.09 -18.16 6.17
C VAL A 478 21.80 -18.78 6.72
N ASP A 479 20.88 -17.99 7.25
CA ASP A 479 19.61 -18.47 7.79
C ASP A 479 18.61 -18.85 6.70
N GLY A 480 18.83 -18.44 5.44
CA GLY A 480 17.97 -18.80 4.30
C GLY A 480 16.76 -17.91 4.12
N HIS A 481 16.91 -16.58 4.26
CA HIS A 481 15.91 -15.64 3.76
C HIS A 481 15.76 -15.77 2.23
N THR A 482 14.72 -15.20 1.62
CA THR A 482 14.49 -15.31 0.17
C THR A 482 15.55 -14.58 -0.66
N GLY A 483 16.01 -13.42 -0.17
CA GLY A 483 17.07 -12.62 -0.78
C GLY A 483 17.54 -11.53 0.19
N LEU A 484 18.48 -10.70 -0.24
CA LEU A 484 18.87 -9.48 0.46
C LEU A 484 18.31 -8.27 -0.27
N GLU A 485 17.48 -7.51 0.43
CA GLU A 485 17.08 -6.17 0.02
C GLU A 485 18.13 -5.15 0.48
N HIS A 486 18.40 -4.14 -0.34
CA HIS A 486 19.47 -3.16 -0.17
C HIS A 486 20.88 -3.72 -0.30
N SER A 487 21.81 -2.81 -0.59
CA SER A 487 23.22 -3.11 -0.77
C SER A 487 23.90 -3.53 0.53
N LEU A 488 24.91 -4.40 0.44
CA LEU A 488 25.82 -4.60 1.56
C LEU A 488 26.53 -3.27 1.91
N PRO A 489 26.79 -2.97 3.20
CA PRO A 489 27.48 -1.74 3.62
C PRO A 489 29.01 -1.86 3.46
N ILE A 490 29.46 -2.44 2.34
CA ILE A 490 30.86 -2.61 1.96
C ILE A 490 31.02 -2.33 0.48
N ALA A 491 32.17 -1.81 0.07
CA ALA A 491 32.45 -1.55 -1.34
C ALA A 491 32.63 -2.85 -2.15
N ARG A 492 33.20 -3.90 -1.53
CA ARG A 492 33.48 -5.19 -2.18
C ARG A 492 33.53 -6.31 -1.14
N GLY A 493 33.04 -7.50 -1.50
CA GLY A 493 33.28 -8.73 -0.74
C GLY A 493 34.56 -9.44 -1.18
N TYR A 494 35.17 -10.19 -0.26
CA TYR A 494 36.29 -11.08 -0.58
C TYR A 494 35.78 -12.43 -1.12
N ASP A 495 36.69 -13.26 -1.63
CA ASP A 495 36.37 -14.56 -2.24
C ASP A 495 35.52 -15.48 -1.36
N ASP A 496 35.67 -15.40 -0.03
CA ASP A 496 34.91 -16.19 0.94
C ASP A 496 33.42 -15.82 0.95
N LEU A 497 33.10 -14.52 0.91
CA LEU A 497 31.73 -14.03 0.81
C LEU A 497 31.11 -14.41 -0.54
N THR A 498 31.85 -14.21 -1.63
CA THR A 498 31.36 -14.55 -2.98
C THR A 498 31.11 -16.06 -3.10
N GLN A 499 31.99 -16.90 -2.55
CA GLN A 499 31.79 -18.36 -2.49
C GLN A 499 30.59 -18.75 -1.63
N LEU A 500 30.40 -18.10 -0.47
CA LEU A 500 29.26 -18.35 0.39
C LEU A 500 27.94 -18.04 -0.33
N TRP A 501 27.85 -16.90 -1.02
CA TRP A 501 26.65 -16.53 -1.76
C TRP A 501 26.34 -17.51 -2.89
N LYS A 502 27.37 -17.85 -3.68
CA LYS A 502 27.28 -18.83 -4.78
C LYS A 502 26.78 -20.21 -4.34
N ALA A 503 27.00 -20.58 -3.08
CA ALA A 503 26.54 -21.85 -2.53
C ALA A 503 25.04 -21.87 -2.16
N THR A 504 24.29 -20.81 -2.46
CA THR A 504 22.89 -20.64 -2.08
C THR A 504 22.03 -20.12 -3.23
N ASP A 505 20.71 -20.30 -3.14
CA ASP A 505 19.73 -19.68 -4.05
C ASP A 505 19.32 -18.26 -3.59
N PHE A 506 20.11 -17.63 -2.72
CA PHE A 506 19.81 -16.35 -2.11
C PHE A 506 19.90 -15.21 -3.14
N GLY A 507 18.79 -14.52 -3.38
CA GLY A 507 18.75 -13.40 -4.33
C GLY A 507 19.40 -12.12 -3.79
N TYR A 508 19.79 -11.20 -4.69
CA TYR A 508 20.30 -9.89 -4.31
C TYR A 508 19.55 -8.75 -5.03
N THR A 509 18.91 -7.88 -4.26
CA THR A 509 18.20 -6.69 -4.73
C THR A 509 18.86 -5.46 -4.11
N PRO A 510 19.93 -4.91 -4.72
CA PRO A 510 20.81 -3.94 -4.05
C PRO A 510 20.19 -2.56 -3.87
N THR A 511 19.12 -2.26 -4.61
CA THR A 511 18.48 -0.94 -4.70
C THR A 511 19.54 0.15 -4.96
N PHE A 512 20.19 0.12 -6.13
CA PHE A 512 21.35 0.98 -6.42
C PHE A 512 21.05 2.47 -6.26
N VAL A 513 19.80 2.88 -6.51
CA VAL A 513 19.33 4.25 -6.30
C VAL A 513 19.42 4.70 -4.85
N VAL A 514 19.42 3.78 -3.87
CA VAL A 514 19.58 4.08 -2.43
C VAL A 514 20.71 3.28 -1.76
N SER A 515 21.78 2.99 -2.50
CA SER A 515 22.93 2.23 -1.99
C SER A 515 23.57 2.85 -0.74
N TYR A 516 24.06 2.01 0.18
CA TYR A 516 24.77 2.45 1.39
C TYR A 516 26.21 2.88 1.09
N GLY A 517 26.85 3.55 2.06
CA GLY A 517 28.31 3.78 2.06
C GLY A 517 28.81 5.02 1.31
N GLY A 518 27.93 5.86 0.77
CA GLY A 518 28.28 7.11 0.08
C GLY A 518 27.05 7.81 -0.50
N LEU A 519 27.25 8.68 -1.51
CA LEU A 519 26.14 9.19 -2.31
C LEU A 519 25.54 8.07 -3.17
N MET A 520 24.23 8.10 -3.34
CA MET A 520 23.45 7.00 -3.93
C MET A 520 23.20 7.25 -5.41
N GLY A 521 22.69 6.24 -6.12
CA GLY A 521 22.37 6.35 -7.54
C GLY A 521 21.28 7.40 -7.84
N GLU A 522 20.34 7.63 -6.91
CA GLU A 522 19.32 8.67 -7.06
C GLU A 522 19.96 10.06 -7.16
N GLU A 523 20.88 10.40 -6.25
CA GLU A 523 21.62 11.66 -6.29
C GLU A 523 22.44 11.80 -7.58
N TYR A 524 23.09 10.73 -8.02
CA TYR A 524 23.86 10.75 -9.27
C TYR A 524 22.98 11.15 -10.45
N TRP A 525 21.78 10.57 -10.57
CA TRP A 525 20.91 10.90 -11.69
C TRP A 525 20.31 12.31 -11.61
N TYR A 526 20.04 12.84 -10.42
CA TYR A 526 19.72 14.26 -10.31
C TYR A 526 20.88 15.16 -10.73
N ASP A 527 22.10 14.87 -10.28
CA ASP A 527 23.31 15.62 -10.61
C ASP A 527 23.54 15.64 -12.13
N ARG A 528 23.44 14.48 -12.78
CA ARG A 528 23.81 14.28 -14.18
C ARG A 528 22.70 14.49 -15.20
N THR A 529 21.43 14.59 -14.78
CA THR A 529 20.30 14.71 -15.72
C THR A 529 19.30 15.78 -15.32
N GLU A 530 18.55 16.30 -16.29
CA GLU A 530 17.50 17.29 -16.05
C GLU A 530 16.16 16.59 -15.74
N VAL A 531 16.09 15.85 -14.63
CA VAL A 531 14.90 15.03 -14.27
C VAL A 531 13.60 15.84 -14.25
N TRP A 532 13.66 17.11 -13.85
CA TRP A 532 12.50 18.02 -13.84
C TRP A 532 11.98 18.40 -15.23
N LYS A 533 12.71 18.08 -16.30
CA LYS A 533 12.29 18.26 -17.70
C LYS A 533 11.80 16.97 -18.33
N ASN A 534 11.81 15.84 -17.62
CA ASN A 534 11.33 14.58 -18.17
C ASN A 534 9.83 14.71 -18.50
N GLU A 535 9.48 14.68 -19.79
CA GLU A 535 8.12 14.94 -20.27
C GLU A 535 7.10 13.93 -19.74
N ARG A 536 7.52 12.69 -19.50
CA ARG A 536 6.64 11.65 -18.98
C ARG A 536 6.32 11.89 -17.50
N LEU A 537 7.33 12.21 -16.68
CA LEU A 537 7.09 12.62 -15.29
C LEU A 537 6.22 13.89 -15.22
N LEU A 538 6.48 14.89 -16.06
CA LEU A 538 5.67 16.11 -16.09
C LEU A 538 4.19 15.88 -16.46
N ARG A 539 3.89 14.75 -17.12
CA ARG A 539 2.53 14.35 -17.50
C ARG A 539 1.79 13.63 -16.36
N TYR A 540 2.48 12.77 -15.61
CA TYR A 540 1.85 11.87 -14.65
C TYR A 540 2.19 12.14 -13.19
N VAL A 541 3.13 13.04 -12.90
CA VAL A 541 3.54 13.39 -11.54
C VAL A 541 3.20 14.86 -11.26
N PRO A 542 2.60 15.19 -10.10
CA PRO A 542 2.39 16.57 -9.69
C PRO A 542 3.71 17.36 -9.69
N SER A 543 3.78 18.53 -10.32
CA SER A 543 5.05 19.28 -10.41
C SER A 543 5.57 19.68 -9.03
N THR A 544 4.68 19.96 -8.08
CA THR A 544 5.04 20.24 -6.68
C THR A 544 5.81 19.08 -6.00
N ARG A 545 5.63 17.84 -6.47
CA ARG A 545 6.37 16.65 -6.02
C ARG A 545 7.64 16.43 -6.83
N LEU A 546 7.57 16.61 -8.14
CA LEU A 546 8.72 16.48 -9.03
C LEU A 546 9.79 17.53 -8.73
N ASP A 547 9.41 18.80 -8.80
CA ASP A 547 10.29 19.97 -8.74
C ASP A 547 11.05 20.06 -7.42
N ALA A 548 10.39 19.75 -6.29
CA ALA A 548 10.92 19.91 -4.94
C ALA A 548 12.25 19.19 -4.72
N ARG A 549 12.42 18.02 -5.34
CA ARG A 549 13.64 17.20 -5.24
C ARG A 549 14.45 17.19 -6.54
N ALA A 550 13.83 17.37 -7.71
CA ALA A 550 14.54 17.28 -9.00
C ALA A 550 15.33 18.55 -9.35
N ILE A 551 14.85 19.75 -8.98
CA ILE A 551 15.51 21.02 -9.35
C ILE A 551 16.69 21.32 -8.41
N ARG A 552 16.54 21.04 -7.12
CA ARG A 552 17.53 21.33 -6.07
C ARG A 552 18.45 20.12 -5.89
N ARG A 553 19.44 19.99 -6.76
CA ARG A 553 20.33 18.83 -6.82
C ARG A 553 21.69 19.07 -6.15
N PRO A 554 22.18 18.13 -5.33
CA PRO A 554 23.58 18.13 -4.93
C PRO A 554 24.46 17.77 -6.14
N THR A 555 25.69 18.30 -6.18
CA THR A 555 26.72 17.90 -7.14
C THR A 555 27.95 17.44 -6.37
N ALA A 556 28.55 16.33 -6.80
CA ALA A 556 29.76 15.78 -6.21
C ALA A 556 30.72 15.23 -7.29
N PRO A 557 32.02 15.07 -6.96
CA PRO A 557 32.95 14.29 -7.76
C PRO A 557 32.50 12.82 -7.90
N ASP A 558 32.86 12.17 -9.01
CA ASP A 558 32.38 10.82 -9.33
C ASP A 558 32.78 9.76 -8.29
N ASP A 559 33.91 9.93 -7.60
CA ASP A 559 34.41 9.00 -6.58
C ASP A 559 33.62 9.03 -5.25
N GLN A 560 32.69 9.98 -5.08
CA GLN A 560 31.81 10.07 -3.91
C GLN A 560 30.50 9.28 -4.08
N TYR A 561 30.20 8.83 -5.31
CA TYR A 561 29.00 8.07 -5.62
C TYR A 561 29.26 6.57 -5.47
N ASN A 562 28.83 6.00 -4.36
CA ASN A 562 29.19 4.62 -4.00
C ASN A 562 28.36 3.56 -4.75
N HIS A 563 27.27 3.95 -5.41
CA HIS A 563 26.44 3.01 -6.18
C HIS A 563 27.24 2.27 -7.26
N VAL A 564 28.32 2.85 -7.79
CA VAL A 564 29.19 2.22 -8.79
C VAL A 564 29.90 1.01 -8.19
N ASN A 565 30.55 1.16 -7.02
CA ASN A 565 31.21 0.04 -6.34
C ASN A 565 30.21 -1.08 -6.00
N VAL A 566 29.01 -0.69 -5.55
CA VAL A 566 27.94 -1.66 -5.25
C VAL A 566 27.51 -2.40 -6.51
N ALA A 567 27.38 -1.72 -7.65
CA ALA A 567 27.05 -2.33 -8.93
C ALA A 567 28.18 -3.24 -9.45
N GLU A 568 29.45 -2.85 -9.31
CA GLU A 568 30.60 -3.69 -9.66
C GLU A 568 30.64 -4.99 -8.85
N TYR A 569 30.39 -4.91 -7.53
CA TYR A 569 30.35 -6.12 -6.72
C TYR A 569 29.10 -6.98 -7.02
N ALA A 570 27.95 -6.35 -7.29
CA ALA A 570 26.78 -7.08 -7.77
C ALA A 570 27.06 -7.80 -9.10
N LYS A 571 27.88 -7.21 -9.99
CA LYS A 571 28.33 -7.87 -11.23
C LYS A 571 29.21 -9.07 -10.93
N GLU A 572 30.14 -8.96 -9.98
CA GLU A 572 30.98 -10.08 -9.54
C GLU A 572 30.12 -11.25 -9.02
N LEU A 573 29.09 -10.95 -8.23
CA LEU A 573 28.14 -11.96 -7.74
C LEU A 573 27.37 -12.60 -8.91
N ARG A 574 26.87 -11.79 -9.85
CA ARG A 574 26.17 -12.26 -11.05
C ARG A 574 27.03 -13.21 -11.88
N ASP A 575 28.29 -12.87 -12.11
CA ASP A 575 29.24 -13.73 -12.84
C ASP A 575 29.51 -15.07 -12.15
N ASN A 576 29.22 -15.14 -10.86
CA ASN A 576 29.32 -16.34 -10.05
C ASN A 576 27.98 -17.09 -9.90
N GLY A 577 26.94 -16.70 -10.63
CA GLY A 577 25.65 -17.38 -10.67
C GLY A 577 24.60 -16.84 -9.69
N VAL A 578 24.87 -15.73 -9.00
CA VAL A 578 23.88 -15.09 -8.13
C VAL A 578 22.83 -14.36 -8.95
N SER A 579 21.57 -14.53 -8.56
CA SER A 579 20.46 -13.76 -9.14
C SER A 579 20.48 -12.32 -8.59
N VAL A 580 20.62 -11.34 -9.48
CA VAL A 580 20.66 -9.91 -9.14
C VAL A 580 19.50 -9.22 -9.84
N HIS A 581 18.71 -8.44 -9.08
CA HIS A 581 17.48 -7.83 -9.56
C HIS A 581 17.49 -6.32 -9.39
N ILE A 582 16.65 -5.64 -10.15
CA ILE A 582 16.36 -4.22 -9.89
C ILE A 582 15.43 -4.07 -8.68
N GLY A 583 15.63 -2.99 -7.94
CA GLY A 583 14.73 -2.54 -6.89
C GLY A 583 14.70 -1.02 -6.84
N ALA A 584 13.66 -0.38 -7.36
CA ALA A 584 13.65 1.07 -7.55
C ALA A 584 13.35 1.85 -6.26
N HIS A 585 12.98 1.16 -5.19
CA HIS A 585 12.74 1.66 -3.83
C HIS A 585 11.67 2.77 -3.73
N GLY A 586 10.90 2.99 -4.80
CA GLY A 586 9.88 4.04 -4.88
C GLY A 586 10.40 5.43 -5.23
N GLN A 587 11.70 5.59 -5.52
CA GLN A 587 12.21 6.83 -6.09
C GLN A 587 11.65 7.00 -7.51
N ARG A 588 11.34 8.24 -7.88
CA ARG A 588 10.93 8.68 -9.23
C ARG A 588 10.09 7.66 -9.99
N GLU A 589 8.79 7.75 -9.73
CA GLU A 589 7.69 6.87 -10.13
C GLU A 589 7.87 6.26 -11.54
N GLY A 590 8.50 5.08 -11.59
CA GLY A 590 8.80 4.30 -12.78
C GLY A 590 10.16 4.60 -13.42
N LEU A 591 10.62 5.86 -13.41
CA LEU A 591 11.92 6.26 -13.95
C LEU A 591 13.09 5.58 -13.21
N ALA A 592 13.01 5.43 -11.89
CA ALA A 592 14.10 4.80 -11.14
C ALA A 592 14.30 3.30 -11.48
N ALA A 593 13.28 2.60 -11.98
CA ALA A 593 13.47 1.23 -12.49
C ALA A 593 14.42 1.19 -13.71
N HIS A 594 14.41 2.24 -14.54
CA HIS A 594 15.41 2.41 -15.60
C HIS A 594 16.76 2.81 -15.03
N TRP A 595 16.78 3.66 -14.00
CA TRP A 595 18.02 4.03 -13.31
C TRP A 595 18.74 2.81 -12.77
N GLU A 596 18.04 1.88 -12.13
CA GLU A 596 18.62 0.61 -11.67
C GLU A 596 19.35 -0.12 -12.82
N MET A 597 18.70 -0.30 -13.98
CA MET A 597 19.35 -0.94 -15.15
C MET A 597 20.56 -0.15 -15.65
N TRP A 598 20.50 1.18 -15.64
CA TRP A 598 21.61 2.03 -16.06
C TRP A 598 22.79 1.95 -15.08
N LEU A 599 22.50 1.87 -13.78
CA LEU A 599 23.50 1.73 -12.71
C LEU A 599 24.13 0.33 -12.75
N MET A 600 23.36 -0.72 -13.05
CA MET A 600 23.91 -2.04 -13.38
C MET A 600 24.90 -1.94 -14.53
N ASN A 601 24.54 -1.23 -15.62
CA ASN A 601 25.46 -1.05 -16.75
C ASN A 601 26.72 -0.24 -16.39
N GLN A 602 26.62 0.75 -15.50
CA GLN A 602 27.78 1.45 -14.94
C GLN A 602 28.71 0.51 -14.15
N GLY A 603 28.15 -0.47 -13.43
CA GLY A 603 28.91 -1.51 -12.72
C GLY A 603 29.43 -2.66 -13.59
N GLY A 604 29.31 -2.55 -14.93
CA GLY A 604 29.86 -3.53 -15.86
C GLY A 604 28.90 -4.64 -16.31
N PHE A 605 27.62 -4.58 -15.94
CA PHE A 605 26.60 -5.43 -16.56
C PHE A 605 26.43 -5.05 -18.04
N THR A 606 26.30 -6.05 -18.90
CA THR A 606 25.82 -5.84 -20.27
C THR A 606 24.34 -5.44 -20.27
N PRO A 607 23.85 -4.72 -21.30
CA PRO A 607 22.42 -4.42 -21.41
C PRO A 607 21.51 -5.66 -21.33
N TRP A 608 21.96 -6.80 -21.88
CA TRP A 608 21.25 -8.08 -21.73
C TRP A 608 21.10 -8.50 -20.26
N GLU A 609 22.19 -8.45 -19.48
CA GLU A 609 22.15 -8.85 -18.07
C GLU A 609 21.31 -7.89 -17.22
N ALA A 610 21.37 -6.58 -17.50
CA ALA A 610 20.53 -5.59 -16.85
C ALA A 610 19.03 -5.82 -17.14
N LEU A 611 18.67 -6.08 -18.40
CA LEU A 611 17.30 -6.42 -18.78
C LEU A 611 16.82 -7.72 -18.12
N ARG A 612 17.69 -8.72 -18.00
CA ARG A 612 17.39 -9.98 -17.32
C ARG A 612 17.08 -9.76 -15.83
N GLY A 613 17.91 -8.94 -15.16
CA GLY A 613 17.70 -8.51 -13.77
C GLY A 613 16.42 -7.69 -13.56
N ALA A 614 15.98 -6.99 -14.61
CA ALA A 614 14.76 -6.19 -14.62
C ALA A 614 13.49 -6.95 -15.02
N THR A 615 13.61 -8.23 -15.42
CA THR A 615 12.49 -9.02 -15.96
C THR A 615 12.47 -10.43 -15.35
N ILE A 616 13.04 -11.43 -16.04
CA ILE A 616 12.89 -12.85 -15.68
C ILE A 616 13.53 -13.22 -14.36
N ASP A 617 14.66 -12.60 -13.98
CA ASP A 617 15.32 -12.90 -12.71
C ASP A 617 14.46 -12.44 -11.53
N GLY A 618 13.94 -11.21 -11.61
CA GLY A 618 13.01 -10.68 -10.60
C GLY A 618 11.70 -11.46 -10.54
N ALA A 619 11.14 -11.86 -11.69
CA ALA A 619 9.95 -12.71 -11.73
C ALA A 619 10.21 -14.07 -11.06
N THR A 620 11.36 -14.68 -11.31
CA THR A 620 11.74 -15.97 -10.73
C THR A 620 11.98 -15.86 -9.23
N HIS A 621 12.68 -14.81 -8.79
CA HIS A 621 12.94 -14.51 -7.39
C HIS A 621 11.66 -14.42 -6.56
N LEU A 622 10.60 -13.82 -7.12
CA LEU A 622 9.30 -13.68 -6.48
C LEU A 622 8.35 -14.88 -6.70
N GLY A 623 8.84 -15.98 -7.30
CA GLY A 623 8.05 -17.18 -7.58
C GLY A 623 7.04 -17.05 -8.74
N MET A 624 7.17 -16.02 -9.57
CA MET A 624 6.25 -15.66 -10.67
C MET A 624 6.78 -16.00 -12.07
N GLY A 625 8.00 -16.53 -12.18
CA GLY A 625 8.66 -16.83 -13.45
C GLY A 625 7.90 -17.77 -14.38
N LYS A 626 6.91 -18.52 -13.89
CA LYS A 626 6.02 -19.35 -14.73
C LYS A 626 5.07 -18.53 -15.61
N ASP A 627 4.65 -17.36 -15.15
CA ASP A 627 3.64 -16.53 -15.83
C ASP A 627 4.18 -15.17 -16.29
N LEU A 628 5.31 -14.70 -15.74
CA LEU A 628 5.87 -13.37 -15.97
C LEU A 628 7.35 -13.41 -16.35
N GLY A 629 7.87 -12.25 -16.79
CA GLY A 629 9.31 -12.00 -16.95
C GLY A 629 9.95 -12.43 -18.27
N SER A 630 9.24 -13.16 -19.13
CA SER A 630 9.71 -13.50 -20.49
C SER A 630 8.56 -13.55 -21.49
N ILE A 631 8.88 -13.42 -22.78
CA ILE A 631 7.94 -13.49 -23.90
C ILE A 631 7.88 -14.93 -24.39
N GLU A 632 6.94 -15.70 -23.86
CA GLU A 632 6.78 -17.12 -24.16
C GLU A 632 5.30 -17.49 -24.31
N PRO A 633 4.94 -18.39 -25.24
CA PRO A 633 3.57 -18.87 -25.36
C PRO A 633 3.05 -19.42 -24.03
N GLY A 634 1.83 -19.03 -23.68
CA GLY A 634 1.18 -19.40 -22.42
C GLY A 634 1.40 -18.41 -21.28
N LYS A 635 2.47 -17.60 -21.27
CA LYS A 635 2.68 -16.58 -20.22
C LYS A 635 1.72 -15.40 -20.35
N LEU A 636 1.57 -14.61 -19.29
CA LEU A 636 0.76 -13.41 -19.31
C LEU A 636 1.39 -12.36 -20.24
N ALA A 637 0.55 -11.65 -20.98
CA ALA A 637 0.98 -10.60 -21.88
C ALA A 637 1.18 -9.29 -21.11
N ASP A 638 2.30 -9.23 -20.39
CA ASP A 638 2.79 -8.06 -19.68
C ASP A 638 4.12 -7.64 -20.32
N LEU A 639 4.10 -6.56 -21.11
CA LEU A 639 5.16 -6.21 -22.06
C LEU A 639 5.43 -4.70 -22.02
N MET A 640 6.64 -4.30 -22.42
CA MET A 640 6.95 -2.91 -22.74
C MET A 640 7.50 -2.81 -24.17
N ILE A 641 7.13 -1.76 -24.88
CA ILE A 641 7.57 -1.48 -26.25
C ILE A 641 8.30 -0.15 -26.25
N THR A 642 9.61 -0.21 -26.47
CA THR A 642 10.52 0.93 -26.35
C THR A 642 11.05 1.36 -27.70
N ASP A 643 11.20 2.66 -27.91
CA ASP A 643 11.73 3.19 -29.16
C ASP A 643 13.23 2.88 -29.34
N GLY A 644 13.54 2.18 -30.43
CA GLY A 644 14.86 1.72 -30.87
C GLY A 644 15.56 0.69 -29.97
N ASP A 645 16.89 0.60 -30.13
CA ASP A 645 17.69 -0.55 -29.69
C ASP A 645 18.24 -0.38 -28.27
N VAL A 646 17.67 -1.14 -27.34
CA VAL A 646 18.04 -1.16 -25.92
C VAL A 646 19.24 -2.08 -25.61
N LEU A 647 19.60 -2.99 -26.53
CA LEU A 647 20.70 -3.93 -26.32
C LEU A 647 22.07 -3.28 -26.58
N ASN A 648 22.09 -2.23 -27.41
CA ASN A 648 23.26 -1.40 -27.64
C ASN A 648 23.35 -0.19 -26.70
N ASP A 649 22.20 0.40 -26.34
CA ASP A 649 22.14 1.51 -25.39
C ASP A 649 20.99 1.33 -24.40
N ILE A 650 21.31 0.89 -23.19
CA ILE A 650 20.33 0.65 -22.13
C ILE A 650 19.61 1.93 -21.70
N ARG A 651 20.17 3.12 -21.96
CA ARG A 651 19.52 4.42 -21.68
C ARG A 651 18.25 4.59 -22.49
N ARG A 652 18.15 3.93 -23.64
CA ARG A 652 16.93 3.94 -24.45
C ARG A 652 15.75 3.28 -23.75
N SER A 653 15.98 2.42 -22.75
CA SER A 653 14.91 1.69 -22.05
C SER A 653 13.78 2.59 -21.53
N GLU A 654 14.07 3.85 -21.16
CA GLU A 654 13.04 4.78 -20.70
C GLU A 654 12.10 5.27 -21.81
N TYR A 655 12.43 5.16 -23.10
CA TYR A 655 11.59 5.68 -24.19
C TYR A 655 10.45 4.72 -24.58
N VAL A 656 9.70 4.26 -23.57
CA VAL A 656 8.51 3.43 -23.73
C VAL A 656 7.43 4.18 -24.50
N THR A 657 6.87 3.51 -25.52
CA THR A 657 5.80 3.99 -26.39
C THR A 657 4.47 3.31 -26.10
N TYR A 658 4.51 2.01 -25.82
CA TYR A 658 3.37 1.23 -25.38
C TYR A 658 3.74 0.36 -24.18
N THR A 659 2.79 0.24 -23.26
CA THR A 659 2.86 -0.75 -22.18
C THR A 659 1.68 -1.70 -22.34
N VAL A 660 1.96 -3.00 -22.27
CA VAL A 660 0.94 -4.04 -22.26
C VAL A 660 0.84 -4.57 -20.85
N ILE A 661 -0.36 -4.57 -20.28
CA ILE A 661 -0.63 -5.15 -18.96
C ILE A 661 -1.91 -5.96 -19.05
N ASN A 662 -1.87 -7.22 -18.61
CA ASN A 662 -2.99 -8.16 -18.74
C ASN A 662 -3.49 -8.31 -20.19
N GLY A 663 -2.61 -8.18 -21.19
CA GLY A 663 -2.95 -8.20 -22.62
C GLY A 663 -3.66 -6.96 -23.18
N ARG A 664 -3.88 -5.94 -22.36
CA ARG A 664 -4.40 -4.62 -22.80
C ARG A 664 -3.23 -3.73 -23.19
N VAL A 665 -3.29 -3.09 -24.35
CA VAL A 665 -2.23 -2.21 -24.86
C VAL A 665 -2.56 -0.77 -24.51
N TYR A 666 -1.67 -0.09 -23.78
CA TYR A 666 -1.82 1.32 -23.41
C TYR A 666 -0.80 2.17 -24.17
N ASP A 667 -1.28 3.27 -24.76
CA ASP A 667 -0.42 4.33 -25.30
C ASP A 667 0.16 5.14 -24.14
N VAL A 668 1.48 5.12 -23.97
CA VAL A 668 2.17 5.76 -22.83
C VAL A 668 2.02 7.29 -22.83
N ALA A 669 1.83 7.92 -23.98
CA ALA A 669 1.64 9.37 -24.06
C ALA A 669 0.30 9.81 -23.47
N THR A 670 -0.68 8.92 -23.41
CA THR A 670 -2.02 9.25 -22.87
C THR A 670 -2.51 8.31 -21.78
N MET A 671 -1.86 7.18 -21.55
CA MET A 671 -2.30 6.05 -20.73
C MET A 671 -3.75 5.61 -21.03
N ASN A 672 -4.19 5.78 -22.28
CA ASN A 672 -5.46 5.24 -22.75
C ASN A 672 -5.24 3.84 -23.35
N GLU A 673 -6.17 2.94 -23.08
CA GLU A 673 -6.20 1.64 -23.73
C GLU A 673 -6.51 1.81 -25.23
N MET A 674 -5.70 1.19 -26.08
CA MET A 674 -5.84 1.14 -27.52
C MET A 674 -7.11 0.38 -27.90
N GLY A 675 -7.89 0.93 -28.84
CA GLY A 675 -9.17 0.36 -29.26
C GLY A 675 -10.33 0.55 -28.26
N SER A 676 -10.05 0.99 -27.02
CA SER A 676 -11.12 1.27 -26.05
C SER A 676 -11.82 2.60 -26.34
N LYS A 677 -13.16 2.58 -26.23
CA LYS A 677 -14.01 3.77 -26.27
C LYS A 677 -13.93 4.56 -24.96
N GLN A 678 -13.61 3.90 -23.86
CA GLN A 678 -13.43 4.52 -22.57
C GLN A 678 -12.03 5.14 -22.51
N LYS A 679 -11.97 6.40 -22.08
CA LYS A 679 -10.72 7.12 -21.88
C LYS A 679 -10.50 7.34 -20.39
N ARG A 680 -9.24 7.41 -19.97
CA ARG A 680 -8.89 7.75 -18.60
C ARG A 680 -9.40 9.15 -18.26
N GLN A 681 -9.77 9.38 -17.01
CA GLN A 681 -10.15 10.72 -16.57
C GLN A 681 -8.88 11.55 -16.31
N PRO A 682 -8.91 12.88 -16.47
CA PRO A 682 -7.75 13.70 -16.14
C PRO A 682 -7.44 13.64 -14.64
N PHE A 683 -6.15 13.71 -14.30
CA PHE A 683 -5.74 13.90 -12.90
C PHE A 683 -6.09 15.32 -12.43
N PHE A 684 -6.28 15.51 -11.12
CA PHE A 684 -6.65 16.81 -10.54
C PHE A 684 -5.63 17.93 -10.83
N PHE A 685 -4.38 17.58 -11.13
CA PHE A 685 -3.31 18.52 -11.46
C PHE A 685 -3.07 18.69 -12.97
N GLU A 686 -3.65 17.85 -13.82
CA GLU A 686 -3.29 17.79 -15.26
C GLU A 686 -3.62 19.09 -16.01
N GLY A 687 -4.72 19.75 -15.65
CA GLY A 687 -5.12 21.03 -16.26
C GLY A 687 -4.23 22.22 -15.87
N ASN A 688 -3.54 22.17 -14.73
CA ASN A 688 -2.60 23.20 -14.27
C ASN A 688 -1.57 22.62 -13.29
N ASN A 689 -0.60 21.87 -13.82
CA ASN A 689 0.33 21.10 -13.00
C ASN A 689 1.31 21.97 -12.18
N LYS A 690 1.34 23.29 -12.40
CA LYS A 690 2.20 24.24 -11.68
C LYS A 690 1.53 24.86 -10.45
N ALA A 691 0.22 24.76 -10.33
CA ALA A 691 -0.49 25.33 -9.19
C ALA A 691 -0.22 24.53 -7.92
N PHE A 692 0.29 25.19 -6.88
CA PHE A 692 0.47 24.56 -5.57
C PHE A 692 -0.86 24.23 -4.88
N MET A 693 -1.88 25.05 -5.12
CA MET A 693 -3.21 24.96 -4.51
C MET A 693 -4.29 25.24 -5.57
N PRO A 694 -5.36 24.42 -5.67
CA PRO A 694 -6.47 24.70 -6.57
C PRO A 694 -7.19 26.00 -6.21
N GLN A 695 -7.79 26.67 -7.20
CA GLN A 695 -8.50 27.93 -7.02
C GLN A 695 -9.58 27.84 -5.93
N GLN A 696 -10.35 26.75 -5.90
CA GLN A 696 -11.39 26.52 -4.89
C GLN A 696 -10.80 26.57 -3.47
N THR A 697 -9.75 25.79 -3.20
CA THR A 697 -9.06 25.78 -1.91
C THR A 697 -8.40 27.12 -1.60
N ALA A 698 -7.84 27.80 -2.60
CA ALA A 698 -7.25 29.12 -2.43
C ALA A 698 -8.28 30.15 -1.98
N THR A 699 -9.48 30.14 -2.58
CA THR A 699 -10.60 31.01 -2.18
C THR A 699 -11.08 30.68 -0.77
N GLU A 700 -11.17 29.40 -0.37
CA GLU A 700 -11.50 29.01 1.00
C GLU A 700 -10.44 29.48 2.01
N VAL A 701 -9.14 29.37 1.67
CA VAL A 701 -8.04 29.85 2.50
C VAL A 701 -8.09 31.37 2.64
N GLU A 702 -8.36 32.10 1.57
CA GLU A 702 -8.50 33.57 1.59
C GLU A 702 -9.69 34.00 2.46
N ALA A 703 -10.86 33.37 2.29
CA ALA A 703 -12.04 33.62 3.12
C ALA A 703 -11.74 33.38 4.61
N LYS A 704 -11.07 32.27 4.91
CA LYS A 704 -10.59 31.96 6.26
C LYS A 704 -9.62 33.01 6.79
N ALA A 705 -8.64 33.43 5.98
CA ALA A 705 -7.68 34.45 6.37
C ALA A 705 -8.37 35.78 6.72
N HIS A 706 -9.40 36.18 5.97
CA HIS A 706 -10.22 37.34 6.30
C HIS A 706 -10.97 37.19 7.62
N GLN A 707 -11.58 36.02 7.86
CA GLN A 707 -12.32 35.73 9.09
C GLN A 707 -11.43 35.79 10.34
N TYR A 708 -10.20 35.27 10.26
CA TYR A 708 -9.26 35.24 11.39
C TYR A 708 -8.27 36.42 11.40
N HIS A 709 -8.49 37.44 10.58
CA HIS A 709 -7.62 38.62 10.44
C HIS A 709 -6.13 38.27 10.18
N TRP A 710 -5.87 37.18 9.48
CA TRP A 710 -4.51 36.81 9.06
C TRP A 710 -4.04 37.81 8.00
N LYS A 711 -3.19 38.76 8.39
CA LYS A 711 -2.48 39.62 7.47
C LYS A 711 -1.18 38.95 7.08
N HIS A 712 -1.10 38.46 5.83
CA HIS A 712 0.20 38.26 5.22
C HIS A 712 0.84 39.64 5.01
N THR A 713 1.83 39.98 5.84
CA THR A 713 2.74 41.08 5.52
C THR A 713 3.63 40.60 4.38
N ASN A 714 3.46 41.15 3.19
CA ASN A 714 4.40 40.96 2.09
C ASN A 714 5.77 41.46 2.54
N HIS A 715 6.71 40.55 2.77
CA HIS A 715 8.13 40.83 2.95
C HIS A 715 8.92 40.18 1.83
#